data_AF-A0A816NBA7-F1
#
_entry.id   AF-A0A816NBA7-F1
#
_cell.length_a   1.000
_cell.length_b   1.000
_cell.length_c   1.000
_cell.angle_alpha   90.00
_cell.angle_beta   90.00
_cell.angle_gamma   90.00
#
_symmetry.space_group_name_H-M   'P 1'
#
loop_
_entity.id
_entity.type
_entity.pdbx_description
1 polymer ?
#
loop_
_entity_poly.entity_id
_entity_poly.type
_entity_poly.pdbx_seq_one_letter_code
_entity_poly.pdbx_strand_id
1 'polypeptide(L)'
;MKYVVVSGGVVSGLGKGVTASSIGLILKSCGFRVTAIKIDPYLNIDAGTMSPIEHGEVYVLDDGGEVDLDLGNYERFMDIKLTSENNITTGKVYKHVLEKERKEDYLGKTVQVVPHITDAIQEWIERAARIPVDGQSTPADVCVIELGGTIGDIESMPFINALGQFSYRVGSENFCLIHVSLVPVLNVVVAYQKTKPTQHSVRDLRGLGLSPNILACRSAKPLEDNVKAKLSQFCQVPMENVVTLYDCPNIWHIPLLLKEQKAHEAILRVLNLTGFAKEPALEEWSLMAKMSDKLHVPVKIAVVGKYTELLDSYLSVHKALLHASVARRKKLVIDWISASDLEQEAKKENPDAYKAAWKLLKGADGILVPGGFGNRGVQGKMLAAKYARENKVPYLGICLGMQLAVIEYARTVLGLQDANSTELDRNTKNPCVVFMPEGSKTHMGGTMRLGSRRTYFQAKDSKSAKLYGNRSFVDERHRHRYEVNPAMVPRLESAGLTFPGKDESGQRMEIVELPNHPFYVGAQFHPEYKSRPGKPSPLFLGLIGAACGELDNVLQQSCQETTVSRPQSNGKLERVYLKGAAKKPVSGVQFEDLAFFYEMGFVKTKKKNTKHKQRPRPDSFASLVASLHHDSLDFGLIKLKDKILTMSSTVWWEGAEKTRVLIASDSGCGGNKPGELLTLRHPKSDNGTCYLFSNEMLQEIQWFKQSYGSWFLGDYISQDGSLYMATPVDPVFILLPIFDEARMKKGEDPGKFRQLDEILFVEGYPEYQHLLPLAEKCMEIVCQTQEVGSMKFYRLDNSKVLAWLSCKVSCLKKTLPELDKNYAAQGEKQTLVDAVSIVGEYLKTEPWLKLLYDHLGLEFVDPTMKETNTENLPNANENKMEYSNSIQEKATKKTGKPGKQTKQAKVETGSKNIRDMFSRACKKKC
;
A
#
# COMPACT_ATOMS: atom_id res chain seq x y z
N MET A 1 37.95 -2.34 -3.93
CA MET A 1 36.47 -2.37 -3.92
C MET A 1 35.99 -1.01 -3.47
N LYS A 2 35.05 -0.40 -4.19
CA LYS A 2 34.39 0.86 -3.80
C LYS A 2 32.95 0.58 -3.37
N TYR A 3 32.40 1.38 -2.46
CA TYR A 3 31.07 1.17 -1.90
C TYR A 3 30.18 2.40 -2.12
N VAL A 4 28.99 2.18 -2.69
CA VAL A 4 27.95 3.20 -2.83
C VAL A 4 26.76 2.78 -1.99
N VAL A 5 26.53 3.47 -0.87
CA VAL A 5 25.43 3.17 0.05
C VAL A 5 24.24 4.06 -0.28
N VAL A 6 23.06 3.48 -0.43
CA VAL A 6 21.79 4.17 -0.63
C VAL A 6 20.92 3.97 0.62
N SER A 7 20.54 5.05 1.29
CA SER A 7 19.71 5.04 2.50
C SER A 7 18.36 5.74 2.27
N GLY A 8 17.34 5.35 3.03
CA GLY A 8 16.00 5.95 2.97
C GLY A 8 15.73 6.95 4.07
N GLY A 9 15.17 8.09 3.73
CA GLY A 9 14.84 9.14 4.69
C GLY A 9 13.45 8.99 5.29
N VAL A 10 12.50 9.77 4.76
CA VAL A 10 11.26 10.14 5.46
C VAL A 10 10.19 9.04 5.50
N VAL A 11 10.05 8.25 4.43
CA VAL A 11 9.02 7.19 4.33
C VAL A 11 9.56 5.97 3.60
N SER A 12 8.97 4.80 3.86
CA SER A 12 9.21 3.59 3.08
C SER A 12 8.57 3.72 1.68
N GLY A 13 9.01 2.91 0.71
CA GLY A 13 8.44 2.92 -0.65
C GLY A 13 8.85 4.10 -1.56
N LEU A 14 9.80 4.97 -1.17
CA LEU A 14 10.24 6.11 -2.00
C LEU A 14 10.93 5.76 -3.33
N GLY A 15 11.18 4.47 -3.59
CA GLY A 15 11.94 4.02 -4.76
C GLY A 15 13.45 3.96 -4.52
N LYS A 16 13.87 3.57 -3.31
CA LYS A 16 15.27 3.28 -2.99
C LYS A 16 15.85 2.24 -3.97
N GLY A 17 15.12 1.14 -4.20
CA GLY A 17 15.63 0.04 -5.03
C GLY A 17 15.77 0.45 -6.48
N VAL A 18 14.86 1.30 -6.97
CA VAL A 18 14.94 1.91 -8.30
C VAL A 18 16.13 2.87 -8.40
N THR A 19 16.39 3.66 -7.36
CA THR A 19 17.52 4.59 -7.32
C THR A 19 18.85 3.84 -7.30
N ALA A 20 19.00 2.86 -6.41
CA ALA A 20 20.19 2.03 -6.28
C ALA A 20 20.48 1.22 -7.56
N SER A 21 19.46 0.58 -8.13
CA SER A 21 19.59 -0.15 -9.41
C SER A 21 19.94 0.76 -10.59
N SER A 22 19.39 1.97 -10.63
CA SER A 22 19.70 2.97 -11.66
C SER A 22 21.15 3.46 -11.57
N ILE A 23 21.65 3.73 -10.36
CA ILE A 23 23.05 4.08 -10.14
C ILE A 23 23.96 2.93 -10.57
N GLY A 24 23.63 1.69 -10.19
CA GLY A 24 24.39 0.51 -10.61
C GLY A 24 24.46 0.35 -12.13
N LEU A 25 23.34 0.57 -12.84
CA LEU A 25 23.31 0.56 -14.30
C LEU A 25 24.20 1.66 -14.91
N ILE A 26 24.17 2.88 -14.38
CA ILE A 26 25.00 3.98 -14.90
C ILE A 26 26.48 3.69 -14.68
N LEU A 27 26.87 3.21 -13.50
CA LEU A 27 28.26 2.83 -13.20
C LEU A 27 28.71 1.66 -14.08
N LYS A 28 27.84 0.69 -14.34
CA LYS A 28 28.10 -0.38 -15.31
C LYS A 28 28.33 0.17 -16.71
N SER A 29 27.53 1.16 -17.11
CA SER A 29 27.63 1.84 -18.42
C SER A 29 28.90 2.70 -18.53
N CYS A 30 29.45 3.17 -17.40
CA CYS A 30 30.77 3.81 -17.33
C CYS A 30 31.95 2.82 -17.45
N GLY A 31 31.69 1.52 -17.56
CA GLY A 31 32.69 0.48 -17.74
C GLY A 31 33.16 -0.21 -16.47
N PHE A 32 32.54 0.06 -15.32
CA PHE A 32 32.85 -0.62 -14.06
C PHE A 32 32.04 -1.91 -13.92
N ARG A 33 32.59 -2.89 -13.22
CA ARG A 33 31.82 -4.07 -12.80
C ARG A 33 31.15 -3.79 -11.47
N VAL A 34 29.85 -4.09 -11.40
CA VAL A 34 28.99 -3.70 -10.29
C VAL A 34 28.36 -4.93 -9.65
N THR A 35 28.36 -4.97 -8.33
CA THR A 35 27.57 -5.91 -7.52
C THR A 35 26.59 -5.14 -6.64
N ALA A 36 25.60 -5.83 -6.07
CA ALA A 36 24.60 -5.24 -5.21
C ALA A 36 24.43 -6.03 -3.91
N ILE A 37 24.18 -5.31 -2.82
CA ILE A 37 23.82 -5.88 -1.52
C ILE A 37 22.56 -5.17 -1.02
N LYS A 38 21.57 -5.94 -0.58
CA LYS A 38 20.39 -5.44 0.11
C LYS A 38 20.52 -5.72 1.59
N ILE A 39 20.37 -4.69 2.41
CA ILE A 39 20.21 -4.80 3.86
C ILE A 39 18.73 -4.64 4.18
N ASP A 40 18.19 -5.61 4.90
CA ASP A 40 16.81 -5.73 5.33
C ASP A 40 16.74 -5.68 6.86
N PRO A 41 16.18 -4.61 7.45
CA PRO A 41 16.15 -4.48 8.90
C PRO A 41 15.14 -5.41 9.59
N TYR A 42 14.28 -6.11 8.84
CA TYR A 42 13.31 -7.06 9.42
C TYR A 42 14.00 -8.28 10.09
N LEU A 43 13.29 -8.89 11.04
CA LEU A 43 13.82 -9.99 11.87
C LEU A 43 13.83 -11.37 11.20
N ASN A 44 13.00 -11.60 10.17
CA ASN A 44 13.02 -12.88 9.46
C ASN A 44 14.41 -13.16 8.85
N ILE A 45 14.81 -14.44 8.82
CA ILE A 45 16.09 -14.87 8.24
C ILE A 45 16.09 -14.73 6.72
N ASP A 46 14.94 -14.97 6.11
CA ASP A 46 14.68 -14.89 4.68
C ASP A 46 13.24 -14.42 4.43
N ALA A 47 12.91 -14.12 3.17
CA ALA A 47 11.55 -13.72 2.78
C ALA A 47 10.62 -14.93 2.56
N GLY A 48 11.13 -16.16 2.61
CA GLY A 48 10.42 -17.36 2.16
C GLY A 48 9.15 -17.67 2.94
N THR A 49 9.13 -17.34 4.23
CA THR A 49 7.98 -17.57 5.12
C THR A 49 7.00 -16.40 5.18
N MET A 50 7.29 -15.28 4.52
CA MET A 50 6.45 -14.08 4.57
C MET A 50 5.22 -14.24 3.68
N SER A 51 4.12 -13.59 4.10
CA SER A 51 2.92 -13.50 3.28
C SER A 51 3.15 -12.51 2.12
N PRO A 52 2.79 -12.86 0.88
CA PRO A 52 2.87 -11.92 -0.25
C PRO A 52 2.01 -10.65 -0.10
N ILE A 53 1.09 -10.61 0.87
CA ILE A 53 0.28 -9.43 1.17
C ILE A 53 1.08 -8.40 1.99
N GLU A 54 1.95 -8.85 2.89
CA GLU A 54 2.61 -7.96 3.85
C GLU A 54 3.91 -7.38 3.28
N HIS A 55 4.67 -8.20 2.58
CA HIS A 55 6.01 -7.87 2.09
C HIS A 55 6.12 -7.86 0.56
N GLY A 56 5.04 -8.19 -0.15
CA GLY A 56 5.07 -8.41 -1.59
C GLY A 56 5.64 -9.78 -1.97
N GLU A 57 5.86 -9.98 -3.27
CA GLU A 57 6.33 -11.24 -3.82
C GLU A 57 7.70 -11.69 -3.27
N VAL A 58 7.86 -12.98 -2.96
CA VAL A 58 9.17 -13.59 -2.69
C VAL A 58 9.94 -13.74 -4.00
N TYR A 59 11.16 -13.22 -4.06
CA TYR A 59 12.05 -13.38 -5.21
C TYR A 59 13.03 -14.53 -4.96
N VAL A 60 13.28 -15.36 -5.97
CA VAL A 60 14.19 -16.51 -5.85
C VAL A 60 15.45 -16.27 -6.66
N LEU A 61 16.61 -16.62 -6.10
CA LEU A 61 17.93 -16.51 -6.72
C LEU A 61 18.40 -17.85 -7.33
N ASP A 62 19.52 -17.82 -8.07
CA ASP A 62 20.05 -19.01 -8.75
C ASP A 62 20.50 -20.10 -7.75
N ASP A 63 21.01 -19.70 -6.58
CA ASP A 63 21.46 -20.59 -5.51
C ASP A 63 20.32 -21.11 -4.61
N GLY A 64 19.08 -20.67 -4.86
CA GLY A 64 17.92 -21.00 -4.05
C GLY A 64 17.65 -20.06 -2.88
N GLY A 65 18.36 -18.94 -2.77
CA GLY A 65 18.00 -17.91 -1.80
C GLY A 65 16.59 -17.36 -2.04
N GLU A 66 15.76 -17.37 -0.99
CA GLU A 66 14.46 -16.68 -0.95
C GLU A 66 14.67 -15.28 -0.38
N VAL A 67 14.52 -14.26 -1.21
CA VAL A 67 14.93 -12.89 -0.90
C VAL A 67 13.83 -11.88 -1.20
N ASP A 68 14.04 -10.66 -0.71
CA ASP A 68 13.21 -9.51 -1.01
C ASP A 68 13.14 -9.21 -2.52
N LEU A 69 12.00 -8.68 -2.94
CA LEU A 69 11.65 -8.30 -4.30
C LEU A 69 12.58 -7.26 -4.90
N ASP A 70 13.18 -6.40 -4.07
CA ASP A 70 14.15 -5.39 -4.51
C ASP A 70 15.40 -6.01 -5.15
N LEU A 71 15.81 -7.22 -4.75
CA LEU A 71 16.92 -7.92 -5.42
C LEU A 71 16.60 -8.23 -6.87
N GLY A 72 15.33 -8.46 -7.18
CA GLY A 72 14.87 -8.61 -8.55
C GLY A 72 14.97 -7.32 -9.36
N ASN A 73 15.02 -6.12 -8.75
CA ASN A 73 15.29 -4.88 -9.48
C ASN A 73 16.76 -4.80 -9.89
N TYR A 74 17.67 -5.18 -8.97
CA TYR A 74 19.10 -5.21 -9.22
C TYR A 74 19.48 -6.14 -10.36
N GLU A 75 19.01 -7.37 -10.31
CA GLU A 75 19.27 -8.35 -11.37
C GLU A 75 18.73 -7.87 -12.74
N ARG A 76 17.55 -7.21 -12.75
CA ARG A 76 16.91 -6.71 -13.97
C ARG A 76 17.65 -5.56 -14.62
N PHE A 77 18.02 -4.55 -13.84
CA PHE A 77 18.65 -3.34 -14.37
C PHE A 77 20.12 -3.56 -14.69
N MET A 78 20.84 -4.29 -13.84
CA MET A 78 22.28 -4.46 -13.99
C MET A 78 22.66 -5.71 -14.80
N ASP A 79 21.71 -6.58 -15.19
CA ASP A 79 22.00 -7.86 -15.88
C ASP A 79 23.08 -8.67 -15.13
N ILE A 80 22.84 -8.91 -13.84
CA ILE A 80 23.69 -9.67 -12.92
C ILE A 80 22.90 -10.82 -12.27
N LYS A 81 23.62 -11.74 -11.63
CA LYS A 81 23.07 -12.86 -10.87
C LYS A 81 23.53 -12.78 -9.42
N LEU A 82 22.60 -12.45 -8.53
CA LEU A 82 22.90 -12.32 -7.12
C LEU A 82 22.81 -13.69 -6.41
N THR A 83 23.43 -13.77 -5.24
CA THR A 83 23.39 -14.93 -4.36
C THR A 83 22.65 -14.59 -3.06
N SER A 84 22.25 -15.60 -2.30
CA SER A 84 21.64 -15.48 -0.97
C SER A 84 22.50 -14.68 0.03
N GLU A 85 23.81 -14.56 -0.22
CA GLU A 85 24.75 -13.75 0.57
C GLU A 85 24.62 -12.25 0.31
N ASN A 86 24.07 -11.86 -0.85
CA ASN A 86 23.81 -10.46 -1.20
C ASN A 86 22.57 -9.89 -0.49
N ASN A 87 21.79 -10.73 0.20
CA ASN A 87 20.67 -10.32 1.05
C ASN A 87 21.09 -10.50 2.52
N ILE A 88 21.19 -9.38 3.25
CA ILE A 88 21.55 -9.34 4.66
C ILE A 88 20.30 -8.95 5.45
N THR A 89 19.81 -9.83 6.32
CA THR A 89 18.68 -9.53 7.22
C THR A 89 19.14 -9.50 8.68
N THR A 90 18.38 -8.83 9.55
CA THR A 90 18.64 -8.85 11.00
C THR A 90 18.65 -10.29 11.52
N GLY A 91 17.67 -11.11 11.14
CA GLY A 91 17.60 -12.52 11.54
C GLY A 91 18.83 -13.33 11.15
N LYS A 92 19.34 -13.11 9.93
CA LYS A 92 20.52 -13.83 9.42
C LYS A 92 21.79 -13.45 10.20
N VAL A 93 21.98 -12.17 10.48
CA VAL A 93 23.13 -11.67 11.26
C VAL A 93 23.05 -12.17 12.71
N TYR A 94 21.88 -12.09 13.34
CA TYR A 94 21.71 -12.51 14.72
C TYR A 94 21.91 -14.02 14.87
N LYS A 95 21.35 -14.82 13.96
CA LYS A 95 21.58 -16.26 13.92
C LYS A 95 23.08 -16.59 13.81
N HIS A 96 23.79 -15.93 12.91
CA HIS A 96 25.24 -16.12 12.72
C HIS A 96 26.04 -15.81 13.99
N VAL A 97 25.76 -14.69 14.65
CA VAL A 97 26.46 -14.28 15.88
C VAL A 97 26.12 -15.21 17.05
N LEU A 98 24.87 -15.60 17.21
CA LEU A 98 24.46 -16.56 18.25
C LEU A 98 25.08 -17.94 18.02
N GLU A 99 25.17 -18.42 16.78
CA GLU A 99 25.85 -19.67 16.47
C GLU A 99 27.35 -19.63 16.77
N LYS A 100 28.02 -18.50 16.52
CA LYS A 100 29.43 -18.27 16.91
C LYS A 100 29.61 -18.26 18.42
N GLU A 101 28.69 -17.65 19.15
CA GLU A 101 28.67 -17.65 20.62
C GLU A 101 28.60 -19.08 21.17
N ARG A 102 27.69 -19.91 20.66
CA ARG A 102 27.56 -21.31 21.07
C ARG A 102 28.75 -22.20 20.69
N LYS A 103 29.57 -21.77 19.73
CA LYS A 103 30.83 -22.43 19.34
C LYS A 103 32.04 -21.93 20.14
N GLU A 104 31.83 -21.00 21.06
CA GLU A 104 32.86 -20.37 21.90
C GLU A 104 33.87 -19.51 21.10
N ASP A 105 33.50 -19.03 19.91
CA ASP A 105 34.37 -18.19 19.05
C ASP A 105 34.73 -16.84 19.71
N TYR A 106 33.93 -16.39 20.69
CA TYR A 106 34.15 -15.16 21.46
C TYR A 106 34.91 -15.39 22.78
N LEU A 107 35.50 -16.58 22.99
CA LEU A 107 36.33 -16.92 24.16
C LEU A 107 35.60 -16.70 25.50
N GLY A 108 34.30 -17.00 25.54
CA GLY A 108 33.46 -16.85 26.73
C GLY A 108 33.15 -15.40 27.14
N LYS A 109 33.51 -14.40 26.32
CA LYS A 109 33.16 -12.99 26.58
C LYS A 109 31.70 -12.71 26.25
N THR A 110 31.11 -11.74 26.95
CA THR A 110 29.73 -11.29 26.70
C THR A 110 29.60 -10.67 25.31
N VAL A 111 28.70 -11.23 24.51
CA VAL A 111 28.35 -10.73 23.18
C VAL A 111 27.32 -9.59 23.30
N GLN A 112 27.49 -8.53 22.51
CA GLN A 112 26.69 -7.31 22.52
C GLN A 112 26.45 -6.80 21.10
N VAL A 113 25.49 -5.91 20.91
CA VAL A 113 25.23 -5.28 19.59
C VAL A 113 26.46 -4.56 19.06
N VAL A 114 27.13 -3.77 19.90
CA VAL A 114 28.41 -3.14 19.58
C VAL A 114 29.49 -3.78 20.45
N PRO A 115 30.60 -4.28 19.89
CA PRO A 115 30.93 -4.29 18.46
C PRO A 115 30.46 -5.55 17.71
N HIS A 116 30.01 -6.62 18.39
CA HIS A 116 29.90 -7.94 17.77
C HIS A 116 28.89 -8.05 16.62
N ILE A 117 27.71 -7.43 16.72
CA ILE A 117 26.74 -7.41 15.61
C ILE A 117 27.23 -6.46 14.51
N THR A 118 27.74 -5.28 14.87
CA THR A 118 28.25 -4.30 13.89
C THR A 118 29.45 -4.81 13.11
N ASP A 119 30.34 -5.58 13.74
CA ASP A 119 31.50 -6.21 13.10
C ASP A 119 31.06 -7.33 12.17
N ALA A 120 30.11 -8.17 12.60
CA ALA A 120 29.54 -9.22 11.77
C ALA A 120 28.87 -8.66 10.49
N ILE A 121 28.18 -7.51 10.59
CA ILE A 121 27.60 -6.82 9.43
C ILE A 121 28.71 -6.36 8.46
N GLN A 122 29.77 -5.72 8.98
CA GLN A 122 30.89 -5.24 8.17
C GLN A 122 31.62 -6.38 7.45
N GLU A 123 31.93 -7.47 8.17
CA GLU A 123 32.53 -8.68 7.59
C GLU A 123 31.63 -9.28 6.49
N TRP A 124 30.31 -9.28 6.71
CA TRP A 124 29.35 -9.78 5.73
C TRP A 124 29.36 -8.93 4.45
N ILE A 125 29.33 -7.61 4.58
CA ILE A 125 29.38 -6.67 3.45
C ILE A 125 30.64 -6.91 2.61
N GLU A 126 31.81 -7.02 3.24
CA GLU A 126 33.06 -7.26 2.50
C GLU A 126 33.09 -8.62 1.80
N ARG A 127 32.60 -9.66 2.47
CA ARG A 127 32.54 -11.01 1.90
C ARG A 127 31.59 -11.05 0.71
N ALA A 128 30.36 -10.55 0.87
CA ALA A 128 29.35 -10.53 -0.19
C ALA A 128 29.78 -9.67 -1.38
N ALA A 129 30.44 -8.52 -1.14
CA ALA A 129 30.94 -7.65 -2.21
C ALA A 129 32.02 -8.33 -3.07
N ARG A 130 32.77 -9.30 -2.52
CA ARG A 130 33.83 -10.02 -3.24
C ARG A 130 33.31 -11.17 -4.09
N ILE A 131 32.06 -11.60 -3.90
CA ILE A 131 31.45 -12.67 -4.70
C ILE A 131 31.23 -12.15 -6.13
N PRO A 132 31.79 -12.80 -7.16
CA PRO A 132 31.51 -12.42 -8.54
C PRO A 132 30.06 -12.74 -8.94
N VAL A 133 29.37 -11.77 -9.54
CA VAL A 133 27.92 -11.83 -9.88
C VAL A 133 27.64 -11.70 -11.38
N ASP A 134 28.67 -11.49 -12.19
CA ASP A 134 28.59 -11.25 -13.65
C ASP A 134 29.16 -12.43 -14.47
N GLY A 135 29.46 -13.56 -13.81
CA GLY A 135 30.05 -14.75 -14.42
C GLY A 135 31.57 -14.69 -14.61
N GLN A 136 32.24 -13.61 -14.18
CA GLN A 136 33.69 -13.52 -14.17
C GLN A 136 34.28 -14.16 -12.92
N SER A 137 35.59 -14.46 -12.93
CA SER A 137 36.30 -15.00 -11.77
C SER A 137 36.75 -13.94 -10.78
N THR A 138 36.86 -12.67 -11.21
CA THR A 138 37.38 -11.58 -10.39
C THR A 138 36.24 -10.80 -9.72
N PRO A 139 36.44 -10.29 -8.49
CA PRO A 139 35.45 -9.46 -7.78
C PRO A 139 35.02 -8.22 -8.56
N ALA A 140 33.84 -7.68 -8.26
CA ALA A 140 33.37 -6.41 -8.81
C ALA A 140 34.28 -5.23 -8.41
N ASP A 141 34.17 -4.11 -9.13
CA ASP A 141 34.93 -2.89 -8.83
C ASP A 141 34.16 -2.01 -7.83
N VAL A 142 32.83 -1.95 -7.98
CA VAL A 142 31.91 -1.18 -7.15
C VAL A 142 30.79 -2.07 -6.59
N CYS A 143 30.50 -1.92 -5.30
CA CYS A 143 29.37 -2.56 -4.63
C CYS A 143 28.32 -1.49 -4.26
N VAL A 144 27.12 -1.62 -4.82
CA VAL A 144 25.97 -0.79 -4.45
C VAL A 144 25.24 -1.46 -3.28
N ILE A 145 25.17 -0.78 -2.14
CA ILE A 145 24.52 -1.28 -0.94
C ILE A 145 23.24 -0.48 -0.75
N GLU A 146 22.11 -1.15 -0.66
CA GLU A 146 20.86 -0.53 -0.26
C GLU A 146 20.55 -0.85 1.21
N LEU A 147 20.38 0.19 2.02
CA LEU A 147 19.80 0.08 3.36
C LEU A 147 18.28 0.20 3.27
N GLY A 148 17.59 -0.92 3.52
CA GLY A 148 16.14 -1.00 3.68
C GLY A 148 15.63 -0.20 4.87
N GLY A 149 14.30 -0.12 5.01
CA GLY A 149 13.66 0.65 6.08
C GLY A 149 13.82 2.17 5.92
N THR A 150 13.65 2.89 7.03
CA THR A 150 13.86 4.34 7.12
C THR A 150 14.91 4.69 8.18
N ILE A 151 15.38 5.94 8.17
CA ILE A 151 16.26 6.46 9.22
C ILE A 151 15.40 6.89 10.41
N GLY A 152 15.74 6.42 11.61
CA GLY A 152 15.02 6.68 12.85
C GLY A 152 14.38 5.44 13.47
N ASP A 153 14.22 4.38 12.67
CA ASP A 153 13.68 3.09 13.13
C ASP A 153 14.69 2.35 14.00
N ILE A 154 14.20 1.71 15.08
CA ILE A 154 15.00 0.89 16.00
C ILE A 154 15.70 -0.25 15.24
N GLU A 155 14.99 -0.85 14.29
CA GLU A 155 15.45 -1.99 13.48
C GLU A 155 16.67 -1.61 12.61
N SER A 156 16.74 -0.36 12.14
CA SER A 156 17.82 0.14 11.29
C SER A 156 19.06 0.57 12.09
N MET A 157 18.94 0.81 13.40
CA MET A 157 20.04 1.36 14.23
C MET A 157 21.34 0.54 14.16
N PRO A 158 21.34 -0.81 14.29
CA PRO A 158 22.57 -1.59 14.21
C PRO A 158 23.28 -1.45 12.86
N PHE A 159 22.52 -1.39 11.76
CA PHE A 159 23.08 -1.27 10.41
C PHE A 159 23.64 0.12 10.13
N ILE A 160 22.97 1.18 10.58
CA ILE A 160 23.47 2.56 10.42
C ILE A 160 24.78 2.71 11.18
N ASN A 161 24.85 2.21 12.42
CA ASN A 161 26.07 2.26 13.22
C ASN A 161 27.20 1.42 12.59
N ALA A 162 26.88 0.22 12.08
CA ALA A 162 27.85 -0.62 11.36
C ALA A 162 28.39 0.09 10.09
N LEU A 163 27.52 0.72 9.29
CA LEU A 163 27.92 1.48 8.11
C LEU A 163 28.72 2.74 8.46
N GLY A 164 28.40 3.39 9.58
CA GLY A 164 29.17 4.50 10.14
C GLY A 164 30.61 4.07 10.43
N GLN A 165 30.80 3.01 11.21
CA GLN A 165 32.12 2.42 11.49
C GLN A 165 32.82 1.95 10.22
N PHE A 166 32.08 1.32 9.30
CA PHE A 166 32.59 0.84 8.03
C PHE A 166 33.19 1.96 7.18
N SER A 167 32.53 3.12 7.13
CA SER A 167 32.99 4.28 6.34
C SER A 167 34.38 4.77 6.77
N TYR A 168 34.68 4.74 8.08
CA TYR A 168 36.01 5.07 8.60
C TYR A 168 37.04 3.98 8.29
N ARG A 169 36.64 2.70 8.40
CA ARG A 169 37.52 1.55 8.15
C ARG A 169 38.00 1.46 6.70
N VAL A 170 37.11 1.69 5.74
CA VAL A 170 37.47 1.60 4.30
C VAL A 170 38.06 2.90 3.77
N GLY A 171 37.87 4.02 4.46
CA GLY A 171 38.34 5.35 4.05
C GLY A 171 37.34 6.09 3.15
N SER A 172 37.40 7.42 3.20
CA SER A 172 36.45 8.33 2.54
C SER A 172 36.44 8.19 1.01
N GLU A 173 37.57 7.87 0.39
CA GLU A 173 37.68 7.66 -1.07
C GLU A 173 37.11 6.30 -1.55
N ASN A 174 36.67 5.45 -0.63
CA ASN A 174 36.10 4.14 -0.93
C ASN A 174 34.62 4.04 -0.56
N PHE A 175 34.02 5.08 0.01
CA PHE A 175 32.65 5.08 0.51
C PHE A 175 31.89 6.33 0.06
N CYS A 176 30.75 6.13 -0.61
CA CYS A 176 29.85 7.21 -1.04
C CYS A 176 28.43 6.95 -0.53
N LEU A 177 27.88 7.87 0.25
CA LEU A 177 26.52 7.80 0.77
C LEU A 177 25.55 8.66 -0.05
N ILE A 178 24.48 8.03 -0.52
CA ILE A 178 23.36 8.65 -1.22
C ILE A 178 22.14 8.51 -0.32
N HIS A 179 21.55 9.64 0.05
CA HIS A 179 20.37 9.66 0.91
C HIS A 179 19.12 10.01 0.10
N VAL A 180 18.17 9.09 0.03
CA VAL A 180 16.92 9.23 -0.72
C VAL A 180 15.85 9.77 0.21
N SER A 181 15.34 10.97 -0.05
CA SER A 181 14.40 11.65 0.83
C SER A 181 13.19 12.21 0.07
N LEU A 182 12.04 12.33 0.75
CA LEU A 182 10.82 12.90 0.19
C LEU A 182 10.80 14.43 0.33
N VAL A 183 10.50 15.13 -0.76
CA VAL A 183 10.16 16.54 -0.78
C VAL A 183 8.68 16.67 -1.19
N PRO A 184 7.75 16.70 -0.22
CA PRO A 184 6.33 16.75 -0.53
C PRO A 184 5.93 18.08 -1.18
N VAL A 185 4.98 18.00 -2.10
CA VAL A 185 4.35 19.15 -2.75
C VAL A 185 2.94 19.27 -2.21
N LEU A 186 2.66 20.32 -1.43
CA LEU A 186 1.34 20.54 -0.86
C LEU A 186 0.48 21.33 -1.86
N ASN A 187 -0.59 20.73 -2.35
CA ASN A 187 -1.46 21.34 -3.36
C ASN A 187 -2.51 22.31 -2.78
N VAL A 188 -2.56 22.50 -1.45
CA VAL A 188 -3.69 23.13 -0.75
C VAL A 188 -3.68 24.66 -0.80
N VAL A 189 -2.53 25.32 -0.95
CA VAL A 189 -2.47 26.81 -0.83
C VAL A 189 -1.61 27.47 -1.91
N VAL A 190 -0.50 26.87 -2.28
CA VAL A 190 0.37 27.18 -3.43
C VAL A 190 1.17 25.88 -3.60
N ALA A 191 1.45 25.42 -4.83
CA ALA A 191 2.19 24.17 -5.09
C ALA A 191 3.68 24.24 -4.64
N TYR A 192 3.91 24.55 -3.37
CA TYR A 192 5.20 24.84 -2.77
C TYR A 192 5.86 23.55 -2.29
N GLN A 193 7.10 23.36 -2.68
CA GLN A 193 7.93 22.21 -2.32
C GLN A 193 8.46 22.36 -0.89
N LYS A 194 8.07 21.45 0.01
CA LYS A 194 8.44 21.55 1.43
C LYS A 194 9.70 20.72 1.71
N THR A 195 10.76 21.39 2.16
CA THR A 195 12.07 20.78 2.38
C THR A 195 12.31 20.27 3.81
N LYS A 196 11.45 20.63 4.76
CA LYS A 196 11.63 20.33 6.19
C LYS A 196 11.78 18.84 6.52
N PRO A 197 10.97 17.92 5.94
CA PRO A 197 11.14 16.49 6.19
C PRO A 197 12.54 15.99 5.84
N THR A 198 13.08 16.45 4.70
CA THR A 198 14.44 16.11 4.28
C THR A 198 15.50 16.68 5.23
N GLN A 199 15.30 17.90 5.75
CA GLN A 199 16.24 18.51 6.71
C GLN A 199 16.32 17.71 8.01
N HIS A 200 15.18 17.24 8.54
CA HIS A 200 15.15 16.43 9.76
C HIS A 200 15.79 15.06 9.53
N SER A 201 15.47 14.40 8.42
CA SER A 201 16.05 13.10 8.09
C SER A 201 17.58 13.16 7.96
N VAL A 202 18.13 14.20 7.34
CA VAL A 202 19.59 14.39 7.26
C VAL A 202 20.21 14.75 8.61
N ARG A 203 19.50 15.47 9.48
CA ARG A 203 19.97 15.74 10.85
C ARG A 203 20.08 14.45 11.64
N ASP A 204 19.07 13.59 11.56
CA ASP A 204 19.02 12.35 12.33
C ASP A 204 20.05 11.34 11.80
N LEU A 205 20.21 11.25 10.47
CA LEU A 205 21.30 10.48 9.82
C LEU A 205 22.70 10.91 10.30
N ARG A 206 22.94 12.23 10.39
CA ARG A 206 24.20 12.79 10.91
C ARG A 206 24.37 12.53 12.41
N GLY A 207 23.29 12.58 13.18
CA GLY A 207 23.29 12.21 14.60
C GLY A 207 23.74 10.77 14.84
N LEU A 208 23.51 9.89 13.85
CA LEU A 208 23.95 8.50 13.86
C LEU A 208 25.34 8.28 13.23
N GLY A 209 26.07 9.35 12.90
CA GLY A 209 27.45 9.28 12.41
C GLY A 209 27.64 9.16 10.91
N LEU A 210 26.56 9.27 10.11
CA LEU A 210 26.63 9.23 8.64
C LEU A 210 26.32 10.60 8.02
N SER A 211 27.13 11.04 7.06
CA SER A 211 26.89 12.28 6.32
C SER A 211 26.67 11.99 4.84
N PRO A 212 25.56 12.45 4.23
CA PRO A 212 25.27 12.15 2.83
C PRO A 212 26.23 12.93 1.92
N ASN A 213 26.80 12.25 0.92
CA ASN A 213 27.56 12.90 -0.15
C ASN A 213 26.64 13.43 -1.26
N ILE A 214 25.53 12.73 -1.50
CA ILE A 214 24.52 13.07 -2.51
C ILE A 214 23.15 12.96 -1.86
N LEU A 215 22.28 13.93 -2.17
CA LEU A 215 20.91 13.96 -1.71
C LEU A 215 19.99 13.72 -2.91
N ALA A 216 19.30 12.57 -2.92
CA ALA A 216 18.35 12.20 -3.95
C ALA A 216 16.93 12.52 -3.47
N CYS A 217 16.38 13.64 -3.91
CA CYS A 217 15.08 14.13 -3.47
C CYS A 217 13.96 13.65 -4.38
N ARG A 218 13.10 12.75 -3.87
CA ARG A 218 11.86 12.33 -4.51
C ARG A 218 10.80 13.42 -4.41
N SER A 219 10.16 13.76 -5.51
CA SER A 219 9.08 14.77 -5.56
C SER A 219 8.09 14.49 -6.68
N ALA A 220 6.90 15.10 -6.67
CA ALA A 220 5.95 14.96 -7.78
C ALA A 220 6.39 15.76 -9.03
N LYS A 221 7.08 16.88 -8.82
CA LYS A 221 7.57 17.80 -9.87
C LYS A 221 9.07 18.04 -9.72
N PRO A 222 9.79 18.46 -10.79
CA PRO A 222 11.20 18.85 -10.68
C PRO A 222 11.42 19.90 -9.59
N LEU A 223 12.50 19.76 -8.83
CA LEU A 223 12.83 20.73 -7.78
C LEU A 223 13.26 22.08 -8.36
N GLU A 224 12.73 23.15 -7.80
CA GLU A 224 13.16 24.52 -8.11
C GLU A 224 14.58 24.80 -7.56
N ASP A 225 15.32 25.71 -8.20
CA ASP A 225 16.70 26.01 -7.81
C ASP A 225 16.81 26.63 -6.41
N ASN A 226 15.81 27.44 -6.01
CA ASN A 226 15.71 27.98 -4.64
C ASN A 226 15.58 26.86 -3.59
N VAL A 227 14.87 25.78 -3.91
CA VAL A 227 14.61 24.61 -3.07
C VAL A 227 15.90 23.78 -2.97
N LYS A 228 16.60 23.58 -4.10
CA LYS A 228 17.92 22.93 -4.13
C LYS A 228 18.95 23.72 -3.32
N ALA A 229 19.03 25.04 -3.50
CA ALA A 229 19.94 25.90 -2.75
C ALA A 229 19.65 25.84 -1.23
N LYS A 230 18.37 25.86 -0.85
CA LYS A 230 17.94 25.68 0.53
C LYS A 230 18.38 24.32 1.08
N LEU A 231 18.11 23.23 0.36
CA LEU A 231 18.53 21.89 0.79
C LEU A 231 20.05 21.79 0.92
N SER A 232 20.79 22.34 -0.04
CA SER A 232 22.25 22.40 -0.01
C SER A 232 22.77 23.06 1.27
N GLN A 233 22.25 24.25 1.62
CA GLN A 233 22.66 24.99 2.82
C GLN A 233 22.32 24.25 4.12
N PHE A 234 21.09 23.73 4.25
CA PHE A 234 20.63 23.08 5.48
C PHE A 234 21.20 21.68 5.68
N CYS A 235 21.40 20.93 4.60
CA CYS A 235 21.92 19.56 4.63
C CYS A 235 23.44 19.49 4.49
N GLN A 236 24.10 20.61 4.20
CA GLN A 236 25.55 20.72 3.99
C GLN A 236 26.07 19.83 2.85
N VAL A 237 25.29 19.74 1.78
CA VAL A 237 25.61 18.99 0.55
C VAL A 237 25.78 19.99 -0.58
N PRO A 238 26.80 19.88 -1.46
CA PRO A 238 26.96 20.77 -2.62
C PRO A 238 25.69 20.80 -3.47
N MET A 239 25.32 21.97 -4.00
CA MET A 239 24.08 22.14 -4.78
C MET A 239 24.02 21.19 -5.99
N GLU A 240 25.17 20.95 -6.63
CA GLU A 240 25.32 19.98 -7.72
C GLU A 240 25.07 18.52 -7.31
N ASN A 241 25.18 18.19 -6.02
CA ASN A 241 24.91 16.87 -5.47
C ASN A 241 23.48 16.74 -4.93
N VAL A 242 22.63 17.76 -5.11
CA VAL A 242 21.20 17.70 -4.79
C VAL A 242 20.43 17.34 -6.08
N VAL A 243 20.10 16.06 -6.21
CA VAL A 243 19.50 15.47 -7.40
C VAL A 243 17.99 15.35 -7.21
N THR A 244 17.20 15.75 -8.20
CA THR A 244 15.74 15.59 -8.21
C THR A 244 15.34 14.28 -8.87
N LEU A 245 14.47 13.51 -8.20
CA LEU A 245 13.83 12.31 -8.71
C LEU A 245 12.33 12.57 -8.76
N TYR A 246 11.84 13.12 -9.87
CA TYR A 246 10.41 13.38 -10.02
C TYR A 246 9.64 12.19 -10.59
N ASP A 247 8.31 12.23 -10.48
CA ASP A 247 7.44 11.19 -11.03
C ASP A 247 7.58 11.12 -12.56
N CYS A 248 8.18 10.02 -13.02
CA CYS A 248 8.41 9.73 -14.43
C CYS A 248 7.32 8.79 -14.97
N PRO A 249 7.01 8.84 -16.29
CA PRO A 249 5.98 8.00 -16.88
C PRO A 249 6.32 6.49 -16.83
N ASN A 250 7.62 6.16 -16.85
CA ASN A 250 8.11 4.81 -16.68
C ASN A 250 9.43 4.79 -15.88
N ILE A 251 9.75 3.65 -15.27
CA ILE A 251 10.94 3.49 -14.41
C ILE A 251 12.27 3.58 -15.17
N TRP A 252 12.26 3.36 -16.49
CA TRP A 252 13.47 3.39 -17.33
C TRP A 252 13.98 4.81 -17.58
N HIS A 253 13.20 5.84 -17.27
CA HIS A 253 13.67 7.24 -17.28
C HIS A 253 14.59 7.59 -16.11
N ILE A 254 14.51 6.86 -14.99
CA ILE A 254 15.29 7.21 -13.78
C ILE A 254 16.81 7.19 -14.02
N PRO A 255 17.40 6.18 -14.68
CA PRO A 255 18.82 6.21 -15.06
C PRO A 255 19.18 7.40 -15.96
N LEU A 256 18.30 7.79 -16.88
CA LEU A 256 18.53 8.91 -17.79
C LEU A 256 18.51 10.24 -17.03
N LEU A 257 17.55 10.40 -16.11
CA LEU A 257 17.41 11.57 -15.26
C LEU A 257 18.62 11.76 -14.33
N LEU A 258 19.17 10.66 -13.80
CA LEU A 258 20.40 10.68 -13.00
C LEU A 258 21.64 11.01 -13.85
N LYS A 259 21.71 10.53 -15.10
CA LYS A 259 22.77 10.90 -16.04
C LYS A 259 22.72 12.39 -16.37
N GLU A 260 21.55 12.91 -16.70
CA GLU A 260 21.33 14.33 -17.06
C GLU A 260 21.74 15.28 -15.93
N GLN A 261 21.45 14.91 -14.68
CA GLN A 261 21.86 15.67 -13.50
C GLN A 261 23.28 15.37 -13.02
N LYS A 262 24.09 14.65 -13.82
CA LYS A 262 25.50 14.36 -13.53
C LYS A 262 25.75 13.65 -12.19
N ALA A 263 24.77 12.88 -11.70
CA ALA A 263 24.89 12.15 -10.44
C ALA A 263 26.08 11.16 -10.46
N HIS A 264 26.34 10.56 -11.62
CA HIS A 264 27.48 9.68 -11.83
C HIS A 264 28.82 10.41 -11.70
N GLU A 265 28.98 11.61 -12.25
CA GLU A 265 30.20 12.42 -12.09
C GLU A 265 30.47 12.72 -10.61
N ALA A 266 29.42 13.04 -9.83
CA ALA A 266 29.52 13.27 -8.39
C ALA A 266 30.00 12.01 -7.64
N ILE A 267 29.41 10.83 -7.95
CA ILE A 267 29.83 9.55 -7.35
C ILE A 267 31.29 9.24 -7.70
N LEU A 268 31.68 9.39 -8.97
CA LEU A 268 33.03 9.11 -9.44
C LEU A 268 34.07 10.03 -8.77
N ARG A 269 33.71 11.29 -8.51
CA ARG A 269 34.58 12.23 -7.79
C ARG A 269 34.77 11.83 -6.34
N VAL A 270 33.69 11.46 -5.64
CA VAL A 270 33.75 11.00 -4.24
C VAL A 270 34.61 9.73 -4.12
N LEU A 271 34.47 8.80 -5.06
CA LEU A 271 35.17 7.51 -5.05
C LEU A 271 36.56 7.52 -5.70
N ASN A 272 37.03 8.69 -6.17
CA ASN A 272 38.29 8.85 -6.90
C ASN A 272 38.42 7.91 -8.12
N LEU A 273 37.35 7.84 -8.93
CA LEU A 273 37.23 6.97 -10.11
C LEU A 273 37.22 7.72 -11.45
N THR A 274 37.27 9.06 -11.43
CA THR A 274 37.12 9.90 -12.63
C THR A 274 38.12 9.57 -13.75
N GLY A 275 39.35 9.19 -13.43
CA GLY A 275 40.39 8.85 -14.42
C GLY A 275 40.19 7.51 -15.14
N PHE A 276 39.32 6.64 -14.63
CA PHE A 276 39.07 5.31 -15.19
C PHE A 276 37.70 5.19 -15.87
N ALA A 277 36.81 6.14 -15.60
CA ALA A 277 35.43 6.10 -16.07
C ALA A 277 35.34 6.44 -17.56
N LYS A 278 34.48 5.70 -18.26
CA LYS A 278 34.02 6.06 -19.60
C LYS A 278 32.71 6.85 -19.50
N GLU A 279 32.41 7.62 -20.54
CA GLU A 279 31.09 8.23 -20.69
C GLU A 279 30.01 7.13 -20.68
N PRO A 280 28.94 7.25 -19.86
CA PRO A 280 27.94 6.20 -19.74
C PRO A 280 27.15 6.02 -21.04
N ALA A 281 27.37 4.90 -21.72
CA ALA A 281 26.62 4.50 -22.92
C ALA A 281 25.22 4.00 -22.53
N LEU A 282 24.20 4.83 -22.75
CA LEU A 282 22.79 4.56 -22.41
C LEU A 282 21.85 4.70 -23.61
N GLU A 283 22.37 4.63 -24.83
CA GLU A 283 21.62 4.88 -26.06
C GLU A 283 20.48 3.88 -26.24
N GLU A 284 20.77 2.58 -26.10
CA GLU A 284 19.76 1.50 -26.17
C GLU A 284 18.68 1.66 -25.10
N TRP A 285 19.09 2.02 -23.88
CA TRP A 285 18.19 2.26 -22.76
C TRP A 285 17.29 3.48 -23.00
N SER A 286 17.86 4.56 -23.56
CA SER A 286 17.11 5.77 -23.93
C SER A 286 16.07 5.49 -25.02
N LEU A 287 16.43 4.70 -26.03
CA LEU A 287 15.50 4.27 -27.07
C LEU A 287 14.35 3.45 -26.49
N MET A 288 14.65 2.49 -25.60
CA MET A 288 13.63 1.68 -24.93
C MET A 288 12.68 2.53 -24.08
N ALA A 289 13.21 3.44 -23.25
CA ALA A 289 12.41 4.33 -22.40
C ALA A 289 11.45 5.21 -23.23
N LYS A 290 11.97 5.86 -24.28
CA LYS A 290 11.17 6.70 -25.20
C LYS A 290 10.16 5.90 -26.01
N MET A 291 10.52 4.67 -26.41
CA MET A 291 9.61 3.78 -27.14
C MET A 291 8.43 3.39 -26.26
N SER A 292 8.67 3.07 -24.99
CA SER A 292 7.63 2.67 -24.03
C SER A 292 6.54 3.74 -23.86
N ASP A 293 6.90 5.02 -23.90
CA ASP A 293 5.95 6.12 -23.76
C ASP A 293 5.01 6.29 -24.97
N LYS A 294 5.44 5.82 -26.15
CA LYS A 294 4.74 5.98 -27.43
C LYS A 294 3.89 4.78 -27.83
N LEU A 295 3.73 3.79 -26.93
CA LEU A 295 2.95 2.60 -27.21
C LEU A 295 1.45 2.91 -27.08
N HIS A 296 0.72 2.79 -28.19
CA HIS A 296 -0.73 3.07 -28.24
C HIS A 296 -1.59 1.84 -28.46
N VAL A 297 -1.09 0.82 -29.17
CA VAL A 297 -1.86 -0.39 -29.49
C VAL A 297 -1.92 -1.30 -28.25
N PRO A 298 -3.10 -1.53 -27.65
CA PRO A 298 -3.19 -2.31 -26.42
C PRO A 298 -3.09 -3.82 -26.69
N VAL A 299 -2.58 -4.56 -25.71
CA VAL A 299 -2.74 -6.01 -25.58
C VAL A 299 -3.31 -6.30 -24.19
N LYS A 300 -4.45 -6.98 -24.13
CA LYS A 300 -5.18 -7.24 -22.88
C LYS A 300 -4.86 -8.63 -22.36
N ILE A 301 -4.23 -8.70 -21.19
CA ILE A 301 -3.90 -9.96 -20.53
C ILE A 301 -4.69 -10.05 -19.22
N ALA A 302 -5.49 -11.10 -19.08
CA ALA A 302 -6.16 -11.43 -17.84
C ALA A 302 -5.21 -12.21 -16.92
N VAL A 303 -4.91 -11.64 -15.74
CA VAL A 303 -4.12 -12.33 -14.71
C VAL A 303 -5.07 -12.82 -13.62
N VAL A 304 -5.20 -14.14 -13.50
CA VAL A 304 -6.13 -14.78 -12.55
C VAL A 304 -5.41 -15.15 -11.27
N GLY A 305 -5.44 -14.24 -10.29
CA GLY A 305 -4.64 -14.29 -9.08
C GLY A 305 -5.46 -14.52 -7.80
N LYS A 306 -4.75 -14.70 -6.69
CA LYS A 306 -5.33 -14.79 -5.34
C LYS A 306 -5.32 -13.44 -4.62
N TYR A 307 -4.38 -12.56 -4.98
CA TYR A 307 -4.09 -11.27 -4.37
C TYR A 307 -4.15 -10.17 -5.44
N THR A 308 -5.34 -9.89 -5.98
CA THR A 308 -5.50 -8.93 -7.07
C THR A 308 -5.58 -7.48 -6.63
N GLU A 309 -5.80 -7.24 -5.33
CA GLU A 309 -5.87 -5.90 -4.75
C GLU A 309 -4.49 -5.29 -4.50
N LEU A 310 -3.46 -6.14 -4.31
CA LEU A 310 -2.08 -5.71 -4.06
C LEU A 310 -1.20 -6.04 -5.27
N LEU A 311 -0.80 -5.00 -6.01
CA LEU A 311 0.04 -5.14 -7.20
C LEU A 311 1.42 -5.75 -6.88
N ASP A 312 1.94 -5.51 -5.67
CA ASP A 312 3.27 -5.96 -5.26
C ASP A 312 3.36 -7.48 -5.08
N SER A 313 2.24 -8.18 -4.88
CA SER A 313 2.21 -9.65 -4.80
C SER A 313 2.55 -10.34 -6.13
N TYR A 314 2.50 -9.62 -7.26
CA TYR A 314 2.75 -10.15 -8.60
C TYR A 314 3.69 -9.25 -9.43
N LEU A 315 4.57 -8.49 -8.77
CA LEU A 315 5.38 -7.48 -9.44
C LEU A 315 6.35 -8.08 -10.46
N SER A 316 6.91 -9.27 -10.23
CA SER A 316 7.80 -9.93 -11.20
C SER A 316 7.04 -10.36 -12.45
N VAL A 317 5.81 -10.88 -12.28
CA VAL A 317 4.92 -11.24 -13.39
C VAL A 317 4.55 -9.99 -14.19
N HIS A 318 4.18 -8.89 -13.51
CA HIS A 318 3.90 -7.61 -14.15
C HIS A 318 5.10 -7.11 -14.97
N LYS A 319 6.31 -7.13 -14.39
CA LYS A 319 7.55 -6.72 -15.08
C LYS A 319 7.86 -7.62 -16.28
N ALA A 320 7.67 -8.94 -16.16
CA ALA A 320 7.91 -9.87 -17.24
C ALA A 320 6.94 -9.66 -18.42
N LEU A 321 5.64 -9.44 -18.15
CA LEU A 321 4.66 -9.04 -19.15
C LEU A 321 5.01 -7.71 -19.81
N LEU A 322 5.46 -6.73 -19.01
CA LEU A 322 5.86 -5.42 -19.52
C LEU A 322 7.04 -5.53 -20.49
N HIS A 323 8.09 -6.29 -20.13
CA HIS A 323 9.25 -6.51 -20.99
C HIS A 323 8.83 -7.16 -22.32
N ALA A 324 7.98 -8.19 -22.29
CA ALA A 324 7.49 -8.87 -23.48
C ALA A 324 6.61 -7.97 -24.36
N SER A 325 5.74 -7.17 -23.74
CA SER A 325 4.84 -6.22 -24.44
C SER A 325 5.62 -5.10 -25.13
N VAL A 326 6.62 -4.54 -24.44
CA VAL A 326 7.49 -3.50 -24.99
C VAL A 326 8.34 -4.05 -26.15
N ALA A 327 8.85 -5.28 -26.04
CA ALA A 327 9.56 -5.94 -27.14
C ALA A 327 8.69 -6.13 -28.39
N ARG A 328 7.36 -6.34 -28.22
CA ARG A 328 6.38 -6.41 -29.32
C ARG A 328 5.74 -5.07 -29.68
N ARG A 329 6.20 -3.96 -29.08
CA ARG A 329 5.65 -2.61 -29.29
C ARG A 329 4.14 -2.53 -29.04
N LYS A 330 3.66 -3.22 -28.00
CA LYS A 330 2.26 -3.18 -27.54
C LYS A 330 2.18 -2.55 -26.16
N LYS A 331 1.12 -1.77 -25.93
CA LYS A 331 0.79 -1.22 -24.61
C LYS A 331 0.13 -2.31 -23.78
N LEU A 332 0.79 -2.73 -22.72
CA LEU A 332 0.26 -3.73 -21.81
C LEU A 332 -0.96 -3.17 -21.06
N VAL A 333 -2.06 -3.92 -21.11
CA VAL A 333 -3.24 -3.72 -20.26
C VAL A 333 -3.47 -5.02 -19.49
N ILE A 334 -3.37 -4.97 -18.16
CA ILE A 334 -3.60 -6.13 -17.31
C ILE A 334 -4.97 -5.99 -16.66
N ASP A 335 -5.81 -6.99 -16.90
CA ASP A 335 -7.07 -7.17 -16.19
C ASP A 335 -6.83 -8.14 -15.02
N TRP A 336 -6.78 -7.60 -13.80
CA TRP A 336 -6.60 -8.38 -12.59
C TRP A 336 -7.92 -9.03 -12.17
N ILE A 337 -7.97 -10.36 -12.15
CA ILE A 337 -9.17 -11.12 -11.84
C ILE A 337 -8.94 -11.95 -10.59
N SER A 338 -9.72 -11.68 -9.53
CA SER A 338 -9.72 -12.52 -8.33
C SER A 338 -10.24 -13.90 -8.70
N ALA A 339 -9.45 -14.94 -8.41
CA ALA A 339 -9.84 -16.29 -8.76
C ALA A 339 -11.13 -16.74 -8.05
N SER A 340 -11.38 -16.27 -6.82
CA SER A 340 -12.61 -16.58 -6.09
C SER A 340 -13.87 -16.03 -6.78
N ASP A 341 -13.77 -14.90 -7.51
CA ASP A 341 -14.92 -14.31 -8.20
C ASP A 341 -15.35 -15.13 -9.43
N LEU A 342 -14.52 -16.07 -9.90
CA LEU A 342 -14.85 -16.98 -11.00
C LEU A 342 -15.61 -18.24 -10.53
N GLU A 343 -15.68 -18.49 -9.23
CA GLU A 343 -16.25 -19.70 -8.63
C GLU A 343 -17.79 -19.67 -8.59
N GLN A 344 -18.42 -20.83 -8.45
CA GLN A 344 -19.90 -20.91 -8.46
C GLN A 344 -20.52 -20.35 -7.18
N GLU A 345 -19.76 -20.35 -6.10
CA GLU A 345 -20.09 -19.73 -4.81
C GLU A 345 -20.25 -18.22 -4.98
N ALA A 346 -19.29 -17.57 -5.64
CA ALA A 346 -19.36 -16.14 -5.95
C ALA A 346 -20.57 -15.78 -6.82
N LYS A 347 -21.01 -16.66 -7.73
CA LYS A 347 -22.25 -16.46 -8.49
C LYS A 347 -23.49 -16.35 -7.60
N LYS A 348 -23.50 -17.00 -6.43
CA LYS A 348 -24.61 -16.96 -5.46
C LYS A 348 -24.46 -15.79 -4.49
N GLU A 349 -23.26 -15.55 -3.99
CA GLU A 349 -22.97 -14.55 -2.96
C GLU A 349 -22.87 -13.14 -3.52
N ASN A 350 -22.16 -12.98 -4.65
CA ASN A 350 -21.97 -11.70 -5.33
C ASN A 350 -22.07 -11.86 -6.86
N PRO A 351 -23.30 -11.93 -7.40
CA PRO A 351 -23.54 -12.16 -8.83
C PRO A 351 -22.92 -11.10 -9.74
N ASP A 352 -22.77 -9.87 -9.26
CA ASP A 352 -22.24 -8.75 -10.06
C ASP A 352 -20.72 -8.85 -10.20
N ALA A 353 -20.01 -9.15 -9.12
CA ALA A 353 -18.56 -9.43 -9.18
C ALA A 353 -18.27 -10.65 -10.08
N TYR A 354 -19.06 -11.72 -9.96
CA TYR A 354 -18.93 -12.90 -10.83
C TYR A 354 -19.10 -12.53 -12.32
N LYS A 355 -20.14 -11.78 -12.67
CA LYS A 355 -20.37 -11.35 -14.06
C LYS A 355 -19.24 -10.46 -14.57
N ALA A 356 -18.75 -9.54 -13.74
CA ALA A 356 -17.64 -8.65 -14.09
C ALA A 356 -16.34 -9.44 -14.34
N ALA A 357 -15.98 -10.34 -13.44
CA ALA A 357 -14.80 -11.21 -13.57
C ALA A 357 -14.86 -12.05 -14.86
N TRP A 358 -15.99 -12.71 -15.14
CA TRP A 358 -16.16 -13.48 -16.37
C TRP A 358 -16.19 -12.60 -17.63
N LYS A 359 -16.69 -11.37 -17.56
CA LYS A 359 -16.65 -10.43 -18.68
C LYS A 359 -15.22 -10.02 -19.01
N LEU A 360 -14.39 -9.75 -18.00
CA LEU A 360 -12.97 -9.45 -18.17
C LEU A 360 -12.22 -10.65 -18.76
N LEU A 361 -12.42 -11.84 -18.20
CA LEU A 361 -11.76 -13.07 -18.66
C LEU A 361 -12.08 -13.37 -20.15
N LYS A 362 -13.34 -13.22 -20.55
CA LYS A 362 -13.79 -13.44 -21.93
C LYS A 362 -13.34 -12.34 -22.92
N GLY A 363 -13.00 -11.17 -22.40
CA GLY A 363 -12.55 -10.01 -23.19
C GLY A 363 -11.04 -9.90 -23.32
N ALA A 364 -10.27 -10.83 -22.75
CA ALA A 364 -8.82 -10.82 -22.77
C ALA A 364 -8.24 -11.54 -23.99
N ASP A 365 -7.13 -11.03 -24.51
CA ASP A 365 -6.39 -11.59 -25.64
C ASP A 365 -5.48 -12.76 -25.20
N GLY A 366 -5.19 -12.86 -23.90
CA GLY A 366 -4.45 -13.95 -23.29
C GLY A 366 -4.72 -14.07 -21.79
N ILE A 367 -4.54 -15.27 -21.25
CA ILE A 367 -4.80 -15.61 -19.85
C ILE A 367 -3.51 -16.09 -19.20
N LEU A 368 -3.17 -15.53 -18.05
CA LEU A 368 -2.05 -15.94 -17.22
C LEU A 368 -2.54 -16.37 -15.84
N VAL A 369 -2.15 -17.57 -15.42
CA VAL A 369 -2.40 -18.07 -14.07
C VAL A 369 -1.06 -18.18 -13.33
N PRO A 370 -0.76 -17.28 -12.39
CA PRO A 370 0.48 -17.30 -11.65
C PRO A 370 0.46 -18.39 -10.57
N GLY A 371 1.63 -18.58 -9.95
CA GLY A 371 1.80 -19.43 -8.78
C GLY A 371 0.86 -19.07 -7.62
N GLY A 372 0.79 -19.95 -6.63
CA GLY A 372 0.00 -19.75 -5.43
C GLY A 372 0.10 -20.92 -4.48
N PHE A 373 -0.55 -20.79 -3.33
CA PHE A 373 -0.59 -21.81 -2.29
C PHE A 373 -1.95 -21.83 -1.58
N GLY A 374 -2.30 -23.00 -1.07
CA GLY A 374 -3.54 -23.26 -0.35
C GLY A 374 -4.78 -23.37 -1.25
N ASN A 375 -5.93 -23.64 -0.63
CA ASN A 375 -7.15 -24.07 -1.34
C ASN A 375 -7.97 -22.91 -1.93
N ARG A 376 -7.74 -21.67 -1.50
CA ARG A 376 -8.54 -20.51 -1.91
C ARG A 376 -8.32 -20.15 -3.38
N GLY A 377 -9.40 -20.04 -4.15
CA GLY A 377 -9.37 -19.61 -5.55
C GLY A 377 -8.86 -20.67 -6.53
N VAL A 378 -8.66 -21.91 -6.07
CA VAL A 378 -8.15 -22.99 -6.92
C VAL A 378 -9.17 -23.39 -7.99
N GLN A 379 -10.45 -23.48 -7.63
CA GLN A 379 -11.49 -23.84 -8.60
C GLN A 379 -11.62 -22.75 -9.67
N GLY A 380 -11.58 -21.48 -9.28
CA GLY A 380 -11.61 -20.36 -10.22
C GLY A 380 -10.45 -20.36 -11.21
N LYS A 381 -9.23 -20.67 -10.74
CA LYS A 381 -8.05 -20.82 -11.62
C LYS A 381 -8.20 -21.98 -12.60
N MET A 382 -8.75 -23.12 -12.18
CA MET A 382 -9.04 -24.24 -13.09
C MET A 382 -10.11 -23.87 -14.12
N LEU A 383 -11.15 -23.13 -13.73
CA LEU A 383 -12.17 -22.64 -14.66
C LEU A 383 -11.57 -21.70 -15.72
N ALA A 384 -10.61 -20.86 -15.35
CA ALA A 384 -9.88 -20.03 -16.30
C ALA A 384 -9.02 -20.86 -17.27
N ALA A 385 -8.31 -21.87 -16.77
CA ALA A 385 -7.52 -22.79 -17.61
C ALA A 385 -8.42 -23.58 -18.60
N LYS A 386 -9.59 -24.04 -18.13
CA LYS A 386 -10.61 -24.68 -18.96
C LYS A 386 -11.12 -23.75 -20.05
N TYR A 387 -11.51 -22.53 -19.68
CA TYR A 387 -12.02 -21.53 -20.61
C TYR A 387 -11.00 -21.24 -21.72
N ALA A 388 -9.73 -21.06 -21.36
CA ALA A 388 -8.66 -20.83 -22.32
C ALA A 388 -8.54 -22.00 -23.32
N ARG A 389 -8.50 -23.23 -22.81
CA ARG A 389 -8.40 -24.46 -23.62
C ARG A 389 -9.55 -24.60 -24.61
N GLU A 390 -10.79 -24.43 -24.16
CA GLU A 390 -11.99 -24.65 -24.96
C GLU A 390 -12.22 -23.54 -26.00
N ASN A 391 -11.82 -22.30 -25.69
CA ASN A 391 -12.05 -21.14 -26.55
C ASN A 391 -10.80 -20.75 -27.37
N LYS A 392 -9.73 -21.55 -27.32
CA LYS A 392 -8.46 -21.32 -28.02
C LYS A 392 -7.79 -19.99 -27.66
N VAL A 393 -7.97 -19.52 -26.43
CA VAL A 393 -7.35 -18.27 -25.93
C VAL A 393 -5.95 -18.58 -25.42
N PRO A 394 -4.89 -17.84 -25.83
CA PRO A 394 -3.53 -18.03 -25.35
C PRO A 394 -3.43 -18.15 -23.82
N TYR A 395 -2.76 -19.19 -23.33
CA TYR A 395 -2.66 -19.51 -21.91
C TYR A 395 -1.22 -19.72 -21.46
N LEU A 396 -0.84 -19.10 -20.34
CA LEU A 396 0.39 -19.37 -19.61
C LEU A 396 0.10 -19.70 -18.13
N GLY A 397 0.40 -20.94 -17.73
CA GLY A 397 0.34 -21.37 -16.32
C GLY A 397 1.72 -21.40 -15.69
N ILE A 398 1.92 -20.74 -14.54
CA ILE A 398 3.21 -20.70 -13.82
C ILE A 398 3.07 -21.46 -12.50
N CYS A 399 3.99 -22.41 -12.25
CA CYS A 399 4.04 -23.22 -11.04
C CYS A 399 2.67 -23.88 -10.77
N LEU A 400 1.92 -23.42 -9.75
CA LEU A 400 0.55 -23.88 -9.50
C LEU A 400 -0.36 -23.77 -10.73
N GLY A 401 -0.19 -22.75 -11.58
CA GLY A 401 -0.97 -22.63 -12.83
C GLY A 401 -0.80 -23.82 -13.76
N MET A 402 0.42 -24.34 -13.92
CA MET A 402 0.68 -25.56 -14.69
C MET A 402 -0.01 -26.78 -14.06
N GLN A 403 0.11 -26.94 -12.74
CA GLN A 403 -0.50 -28.05 -12.01
C GLN A 403 -2.02 -28.08 -12.17
N LEU A 404 -2.66 -26.91 -12.06
CA LEU A 404 -4.10 -26.77 -12.23
C LEU A 404 -4.56 -27.03 -13.66
N ALA A 405 -3.76 -26.67 -14.66
CA ALA A 405 -4.05 -27.02 -16.06
C ALA A 405 -4.03 -28.54 -16.28
N VAL A 406 -3.07 -29.26 -15.68
CA VAL A 406 -3.00 -30.74 -15.74
C VAL A 406 -4.21 -31.38 -15.04
N ILE A 407 -4.57 -30.89 -13.85
CA ILE A 407 -5.73 -31.40 -13.10
C ILE A 407 -7.03 -31.14 -13.86
N GLU A 408 -7.21 -29.94 -14.42
CA GLU A 408 -8.38 -29.59 -15.24
C GLU A 408 -8.50 -30.55 -16.44
N TYR A 409 -7.40 -30.77 -17.15
CA TYR A 409 -7.38 -31.64 -18.32
C TYR A 409 -7.74 -33.09 -17.98
N ALA A 410 -7.24 -33.61 -16.85
CA ALA A 410 -7.60 -34.94 -16.37
C ALA A 410 -9.10 -35.04 -16.02
N ARG A 411 -9.69 -33.99 -15.44
CA ARG A 411 -11.12 -33.97 -15.10
C ARG A 411 -12.02 -33.93 -16.33
N THR A 412 -11.67 -33.09 -17.31
CA THR A 412 -12.56 -32.81 -18.44
C THR A 412 -12.33 -33.71 -19.63
N VAL A 413 -11.07 -33.98 -20.00
CA VAL A 413 -10.73 -34.76 -21.20
C VAL A 413 -10.63 -36.25 -20.90
N LEU A 414 -9.99 -36.64 -19.79
CA LEU A 414 -9.91 -38.05 -19.37
C LEU A 414 -11.15 -38.52 -18.60
N GLY A 415 -12.07 -37.61 -18.24
CA GLY A 415 -13.28 -37.92 -17.49
C GLY A 415 -13.05 -38.29 -16.02
N LEU A 416 -11.85 -38.07 -15.48
CA LEU A 416 -11.49 -38.40 -14.09
C LEU A 416 -11.94 -37.28 -13.15
N GLN A 417 -13.23 -37.22 -12.82
CA GLN A 417 -13.78 -36.12 -12.00
C GLN A 417 -13.11 -35.95 -10.63
N ASP A 418 -12.64 -37.06 -10.05
CA ASP A 418 -11.95 -37.09 -8.75
C ASP A 418 -10.46 -36.69 -8.83
N ALA A 419 -9.91 -36.48 -10.03
CA ALA A 419 -8.51 -36.11 -10.21
C ALA A 419 -8.15 -34.83 -9.44
N ASN A 420 -7.13 -34.87 -8.60
CA ASN A 420 -6.72 -33.71 -7.80
C ASN A 420 -5.23 -33.74 -7.43
N SER A 421 -4.75 -32.66 -6.81
CA SER A 421 -3.45 -32.62 -6.14
C SER A 421 -3.58 -33.17 -4.73
N THR A 422 -2.57 -33.93 -4.30
CA THR A 422 -2.41 -34.36 -2.89
C THR A 422 -2.16 -33.21 -1.92
N GLU A 423 -1.80 -32.02 -2.40
CA GLU A 423 -1.76 -30.78 -1.60
C GLU A 423 -3.17 -30.36 -1.17
N LEU A 424 -4.12 -30.41 -2.10
CA LEU A 424 -5.45 -29.85 -1.98
C LEU A 424 -6.44 -30.87 -1.41
N ASP A 425 -6.32 -32.12 -1.85
CA ASP A 425 -7.13 -33.24 -1.42
C ASP A 425 -6.26 -34.50 -1.31
N ARG A 426 -5.96 -34.91 -0.07
CA ARG A 426 -5.14 -36.10 0.21
C ARG A 426 -5.87 -37.42 -0.07
N ASN A 427 -7.20 -37.40 -0.20
CA ASN A 427 -8.02 -38.60 -0.32
C ASN A 427 -8.40 -38.94 -1.77
N THR A 428 -7.92 -38.15 -2.75
CA THR A 428 -8.16 -38.41 -4.18
C THR A 428 -7.66 -39.80 -4.58
N LYS A 429 -8.49 -40.55 -5.30
CA LYS A 429 -8.13 -41.85 -5.87
C LYS A 429 -7.29 -41.72 -7.14
N ASN A 430 -7.29 -40.53 -7.75
CA ASN A 430 -6.58 -40.22 -8.99
C ASN A 430 -5.62 -39.04 -8.78
N PRO A 431 -4.54 -39.21 -8.00
CA PRO A 431 -3.60 -38.14 -7.70
C PRO A 431 -2.82 -37.74 -8.97
N CYS A 432 -3.18 -36.60 -9.55
CA CYS A 432 -2.49 -36.04 -10.72
C CYS A 432 -1.22 -35.31 -10.35
N VAL A 433 -1.19 -34.73 -9.14
CA VAL A 433 -0.06 -33.98 -8.61
C VAL A 433 0.27 -34.53 -7.22
N VAL A 434 1.52 -34.92 -7.03
CA VAL A 434 2.00 -35.64 -5.84
C VAL A 434 3.14 -34.89 -5.17
N PHE A 435 3.23 -35.03 -3.85
CA PHE A 435 4.37 -34.52 -3.09
C PHE A 435 5.63 -35.33 -3.45
N MET A 436 6.60 -34.69 -4.10
CA MET A 436 7.85 -35.33 -4.55
C MET A 436 9.05 -34.43 -4.21
N PRO A 437 9.38 -34.29 -2.91
CA PRO A 437 10.44 -33.40 -2.46
C PRO A 437 11.81 -33.82 -2.99
N GLU A 438 12.75 -32.89 -3.00
CA GLU A 438 14.15 -33.24 -3.23
C GLU A 438 14.75 -33.86 -1.98
N GLY A 439 15.45 -34.98 -2.15
CA GLY A 439 16.31 -35.52 -1.10
C GLY A 439 17.53 -34.63 -0.97
N SER A 440 17.79 -34.10 0.23
CA SER A 440 19.01 -33.37 0.52
C SER A 440 20.00 -34.27 1.27
N LYS A 441 21.28 -34.21 0.89
CA LYS A 441 22.37 -34.84 1.67
C LYS A 441 22.71 -34.04 2.93
N THR A 442 22.33 -32.76 2.98
CA THR A 442 22.68 -31.83 4.07
C THR A 442 21.52 -31.54 5.03
N HIS A 443 20.28 -31.74 4.60
CA HIS A 443 19.09 -31.50 5.42
C HIS A 443 18.23 -32.76 5.50
N MET A 444 17.95 -33.23 6.72
CA MET A 444 17.03 -34.35 6.93
C MET A 444 15.58 -33.91 6.67
N GLY A 445 14.83 -34.68 5.87
CA GLY A 445 13.44 -34.41 5.51
C GLY A 445 13.24 -34.11 4.02
N GLY A 446 11.97 -33.91 3.61
CA GLY A 446 11.63 -33.56 2.23
C GLY A 446 11.85 -32.08 1.94
N THR A 447 12.95 -31.74 1.26
CA THR A 447 13.28 -30.35 0.92
C THR A 447 12.50 -29.83 -0.30
N MET A 448 12.24 -28.52 -0.32
CA MET A 448 11.59 -27.86 -1.46
C MET A 448 12.53 -27.86 -2.68
N ARG A 449 11.98 -28.04 -3.89
CA ARG A 449 12.74 -27.81 -5.13
C ARG A 449 12.89 -26.31 -5.33
N LEU A 450 14.11 -25.82 -5.12
CA LEU A 450 14.40 -24.39 -4.96
C LEU A 450 15.66 -23.97 -5.74
N GLY A 451 15.61 -22.79 -6.34
CA GLY A 451 16.73 -22.20 -7.08
C GLY A 451 16.82 -22.67 -8.52
N SER A 452 17.96 -22.45 -9.16
CA SER A 452 18.16 -22.81 -10.57
C SER A 452 18.26 -24.33 -10.73
N ARG A 453 17.45 -24.89 -11.63
CA ARG A 453 17.52 -26.29 -12.06
C ARG A 453 17.47 -26.38 -13.57
N ARG A 454 18.07 -27.45 -14.09
CA ARG A 454 18.11 -27.70 -15.52
C ARG A 454 16.86 -28.44 -15.98
N THR A 455 16.28 -27.95 -17.06
CA THR A 455 15.15 -28.56 -17.77
C THR A 455 15.61 -28.92 -19.18
N TYR A 456 15.52 -30.19 -19.55
CA TYR A 456 15.88 -30.72 -20.85
C TYR A 456 14.65 -30.80 -21.76
N PHE A 457 14.80 -30.29 -22.98
CA PHE A 457 13.76 -30.40 -24.00
C PHE A 457 13.81 -31.76 -24.68
N GLN A 458 12.68 -32.47 -24.67
CA GLN A 458 12.54 -33.79 -25.28
C GLN A 458 12.23 -33.70 -26.77
N ALA A 459 11.57 -32.63 -27.21
CA ALA A 459 11.17 -32.42 -28.60
C ALA A 459 11.54 -31.02 -29.09
N LYS A 460 12.32 -30.96 -30.17
CA LYS A 460 12.73 -29.70 -30.82
C LYS A 460 11.55 -28.96 -31.48
N ASP A 461 10.51 -29.70 -31.87
CA ASP A 461 9.35 -29.10 -32.54
C ASP A 461 8.38 -28.40 -31.57
N SER A 462 8.58 -28.55 -30.26
CA SER A 462 7.77 -27.89 -29.23
C SER A 462 7.87 -26.37 -29.32
N LYS A 463 6.79 -25.68 -28.94
CA LYS A 463 6.74 -24.21 -28.99
C LYS A 463 7.71 -23.61 -27.99
N SER A 464 7.82 -24.20 -26.81
CA SER A 464 8.76 -23.77 -25.77
C SER A 464 10.20 -23.93 -26.25
N ALA A 465 10.60 -25.07 -26.81
CA ALA A 465 11.98 -25.25 -27.30
C ALA A 465 12.35 -24.19 -28.35
N LYS A 466 11.44 -23.89 -29.29
CA LYS A 466 11.61 -22.84 -30.30
C LYS A 466 11.74 -21.44 -29.69
N LEU A 467 10.91 -21.10 -28.69
CA LEU A 467 11.01 -19.83 -27.97
C LEU A 467 12.35 -19.66 -27.24
N TYR A 468 12.88 -20.76 -26.69
CA TYR A 468 14.22 -20.78 -26.08
C TYR A 468 15.37 -20.95 -27.10
N GLY A 469 15.08 -20.84 -28.40
CA GLY A 469 16.08 -20.86 -29.48
C GLY A 469 16.64 -22.25 -29.82
N ASN A 470 15.83 -23.30 -29.65
CA ASN A 470 16.18 -24.70 -29.92
C ASN A 470 17.38 -25.23 -29.12
N ARG A 471 17.60 -24.70 -27.92
CA ARG A 471 18.59 -25.23 -26.97
C ARG A 471 18.17 -26.62 -26.50
N SER A 472 19.14 -27.48 -26.19
CA SER A 472 18.87 -28.82 -25.63
C SER A 472 18.35 -28.77 -24.19
N PHE A 473 18.76 -27.75 -23.44
CA PHE A 473 18.30 -27.51 -22.07
C PHE A 473 18.28 -26.02 -21.76
N VAL A 474 17.54 -25.67 -20.70
CA VAL A 474 17.50 -24.35 -20.09
C VAL A 474 17.61 -24.48 -18.58
N ASP A 475 18.22 -23.49 -17.95
CA ASP A 475 18.28 -23.40 -16.50
C ASP A 475 17.29 -22.33 -16.05
N GLU A 476 16.31 -22.70 -15.23
CA GLU A 476 15.27 -21.81 -14.72
C GLU A 476 15.08 -21.97 -13.22
N ARG A 477 14.46 -20.98 -12.57
CA ARG A 477 14.33 -20.94 -11.10
C ARG A 477 13.02 -21.61 -10.65
N HIS A 478 13.12 -22.50 -9.67
CA HIS A 478 11.99 -23.21 -9.09
C HIS A 478 11.74 -22.78 -7.65
N ARG A 479 10.47 -22.88 -7.23
CA ARG A 479 10.02 -22.69 -5.85
C ARG A 479 8.73 -23.47 -5.61
N HIS A 480 8.84 -24.79 -5.48
CA HIS A 480 7.66 -25.64 -5.30
C HIS A 480 8.02 -27.00 -4.66
N ARG A 481 6.98 -27.74 -4.25
CA ARG A 481 7.10 -29.02 -3.52
C ARG A 481 6.38 -30.20 -4.18
N TYR A 482 5.53 -29.90 -5.16
CA TYR A 482 4.58 -30.84 -5.73
C TYR A 482 4.82 -30.96 -7.23
N GLU A 483 4.80 -32.19 -7.73
CA GLU A 483 5.13 -32.52 -9.12
C GLU A 483 3.96 -33.28 -9.77
N VAL A 484 3.89 -33.24 -11.10
CA VAL A 484 2.96 -34.11 -11.84
C VAL A 484 3.33 -35.57 -11.56
N ASN A 485 2.33 -36.39 -11.23
CA ASN A 485 2.52 -37.80 -10.93
C ASN A 485 3.02 -38.55 -12.18
N PRO A 486 4.25 -39.13 -12.16
CA PRO A 486 4.80 -39.84 -13.31
C PRO A 486 3.91 -40.99 -13.79
N ALA A 487 3.16 -41.63 -12.88
CA ALA A 487 2.24 -42.71 -13.24
C ALA A 487 1.04 -42.25 -14.08
N MET A 488 0.69 -40.96 -14.02
CA MET A 488 -0.41 -40.37 -14.80
C MET A 488 0.05 -39.88 -16.18
N VAL A 489 1.35 -39.65 -16.37
CA VAL A 489 1.91 -39.04 -17.59
C VAL A 489 1.56 -39.82 -18.87
N PRO A 490 1.72 -41.16 -18.94
CA PRO A 490 1.38 -41.89 -20.17
C PRO A 490 -0.09 -41.73 -20.58
N ARG A 491 -1.00 -41.64 -19.60
CA ARG A 491 -2.45 -41.44 -19.85
C ARG A 491 -2.72 -40.02 -20.37
N LEU A 492 -2.05 -39.02 -19.81
CA LEU A 492 -2.18 -37.62 -20.23
C LEU A 492 -1.62 -37.40 -21.65
N GLU A 493 -0.45 -37.99 -21.96
CA GLU A 493 0.16 -37.94 -23.29
C GLU A 493 -0.71 -38.63 -24.33
N SER A 494 -1.29 -39.80 -24.01
CA SER A 494 -2.20 -40.52 -24.91
C SER A 494 -3.49 -39.74 -25.21
N ALA A 495 -3.94 -38.87 -24.30
CA ALA A 495 -5.09 -37.99 -24.52
C ALA A 495 -4.76 -36.72 -25.31
N GLY A 496 -3.47 -36.42 -25.50
CA GLY A 496 -2.99 -35.29 -26.32
C GLY A 496 -2.30 -34.16 -25.55
N LEU A 497 -2.10 -34.29 -24.22
CA LEU A 497 -1.34 -33.33 -23.42
C LEU A 497 0.13 -33.74 -23.35
N THR A 498 1.02 -32.93 -23.91
CA THR A 498 2.44 -33.31 -24.06
C THR A 498 3.34 -32.65 -23.02
N PHE A 499 4.43 -33.31 -22.65
CA PHE A 499 5.43 -32.80 -21.70
C PHE A 499 6.80 -32.61 -22.35
N PRO A 500 7.01 -31.50 -23.09
CA PRO A 500 8.24 -31.29 -23.86
C PRO A 500 9.46 -30.96 -22.99
N GLY A 501 9.29 -30.54 -21.73
CA GLY A 501 10.38 -30.23 -20.81
C GLY A 501 10.37 -31.18 -19.62
N LYS A 502 11.50 -31.84 -19.35
CA LYS A 502 11.67 -32.75 -18.21
C LYS A 502 12.93 -32.39 -17.43
N ASP A 503 12.99 -32.80 -16.17
CA ASP A 503 14.19 -32.67 -15.35
C ASP A 503 15.31 -33.64 -15.81
N GLU A 504 16.46 -33.60 -15.15
CA GLU A 504 17.60 -34.44 -15.50
C GLU A 504 17.32 -35.94 -15.33
N SER A 505 16.45 -36.30 -14.37
CA SER A 505 16.05 -37.71 -14.15
C SER A 505 15.00 -38.20 -15.15
N GLY A 506 14.36 -37.28 -15.87
CA GLY A 506 13.22 -37.57 -16.75
C GLY A 506 11.93 -37.93 -16.02
N GLN A 507 11.93 -37.92 -14.67
CA GLN A 507 10.77 -38.27 -13.86
C GLN A 507 9.83 -37.08 -13.64
N ARG A 508 10.37 -35.86 -13.57
CA ARG A 508 9.59 -34.65 -13.31
C ARG A 508 9.30 -33.92 -14.61
N MET A 509 8.03 -33.61 -14.80
CA MET A 509 7.56 -32.86 -15.96
C MET A 509 7.58 -31.38 -15.63
N GLU A 510 8.41 -30.60 -16.33
CA GLU A 510 8.67 -29.19 -16.02
C GLU A 510 7.90 -28.25 -16.94
N ILE A 511 7.55 -28.71 -18.15
CA ILE A 511 6.77 -27.94 -19.12
C ILE A 511 5.68 -28.83 -19.67
N VAL A 512 4.46 -28.29 -19.78
CA VAL A 512 3.32 -28.90 -20.44
C VAL A 512 2.88 -28.05 -21.63
N GLU A 513 2.54 -28.71 -22.73
CA GLU A 513 2.00 -28.08 -23.94
C GLU A 513 0.80 -28.85 -24.48
N LEU A 514 -0.16 -28.10 -25.04
CA LEU A 514 -1.25 -28.67 -25.84
C LEU A 514 -1.00 -28.37 -27.34
N PRO A 515 -0.56 -29.36 -28.15
CA PRO A 515 -0.14 -29.13 -29.53
C PRO A 515 -1.21 -28.49 -30.42
N ASN A 516 -2.47 -28.92 -30.27
CA ASN A 516 -3.62 -28.48 -31.10
C ASN A 516 -4.20 -27.11 -30.72
N HIS A 517 -3.55 -26.37 -29.81
CA HIS A 517 -4.00 -25.06 -29.34
C HIS A 517 -3.00 -23.95 -29.78
N PRO A 518 -3.46 -22.73 -30.13
CA PRO A 518 -2.57 -21.64 -30.59
C PRO A 518 -1.37 -21.40 -29.67
N PHE A 519 -1.62 -21.21 -28.37
CA PHE A 519 -0.59 -21.17 -27.34
C PHE A 519 -1.18 -21.64 -26.00
N TYR A 520 -0.81 -22.82 -25.53
CA TYR A 520 -1.23 -23.32 -24.22
C TYR A 520 -0.03 -23.98 -23.57
N VAL A 521 0.65 -23.22 -22.73
CA VAL A 521 1.90 -23.63 -22.11
C VAL A 521 1.77 -23.50 -20.60
N GLY A 522 2.18 -24.52 -19.87
CA GLY A 522 2.40 -24.44 -18.42
C GLY A 522 3.85 -24.74 -18.11
N ALA A 523 4.45 -23.97 -17.21
CA ALA A 523 5.80 -24.21 -16.71
C ALA A 523 5.77 -24.33 -15.19
N GLN A 524 6.52 -25.29 -14.67
CA GLN A 524 6.64 -25.53 -13.24
C GLN A 524 7.62 -24.54 -12.58
N PHE A 525 8.65 -24.12 -13.31
CA PHE A 525 9.54 -23.03 -12.91
C PHE A 525 8.86 -21.66 -13.02
N HIS A 526 9.55 -20.64 -12.52
CA HIS A 526 9.14 -19.23 -12.52
C HIS A 526 9.91 -18.43 -13.59
N PRO A 527 9.43 -18.40 -14.86
CA PRO A 527 10.08 -17.69 -15.97
C PRO A 527 10.18 -16.17 -15.77
N GLU A 528 9.41 -15.60 -14.84
CA GLU A 528 9.35 -14.17 -14.54
C GLU A 528 10.62 -13.63 -13.88
N TYR A 529 11.35 -14.47 -13.14
CA TYR A 529 12.55 -14.06 -12.40
C TYR A 529 13.72 -13.74 -13.33
N LYS A 530 13.86 -14.47 -14.45
CA LYS A 530 14.95 -14.29 -15.44
C LYS A 530 14.62 -13.28 -16.54
N SER A 531 13.42 -12.68 -16.55
CA SER A 531 13.09 -11.61 -17.50
C SER A 531 13.92 -10.35 -17.24
N ARG A 532 14.47 -9.74 -18.30
CA ARG A 532 15.25 -8.48 -18.23
C ARG A 532 14.72 -7.45 -19.24
N PRO A 533 14.87 -6.14 -19.01
CA PRO A 533 14.65 -5.13 -20.04
C PRO A 533 15.55 -5.41 -21.26
N GLY A 534 14.97 -5.43 -22.46
CA GLY A 534 15.67 -5.79 -23.70
C GLY A 534 15.91 -7.30 -23.93
N LYS A 535 15.77 -8.16 -22.90
CA LYS A 535 15.81 -9.62 -23.00
C LYS A 535 14.60 -10.22 -22.25
N PRO A 536 13.39 -10.14 -22.83
CA PRO A 536 12.19 -10.63 -22.18
C PRO A 536 12.23 -12.15 -22.00
N SER A 537 11.54 -12.64 -20.97
CA SER A 537 11.40 -14.09 -20.76
C SER A 537 10.71 -14.76 -21.96
N PRO A 538 11.26 -15.86 -22.52
CA PRO A 538 10.74 -16.47 -23.74
C PRO A 538 9.27 -16.91 -23.67
N LEU A 539 8.82 -17.47 -22.54
CA LEU A 539 7.43 -17.90 -22.38
C LEU A 539 6.45 -16.72 -22.34
N PHE A 540 6.85 -15.61 -21.73
CA PHE A 540 6.05 -14.37 -21.72
C PHE A 540 6.02 -13.73 -23.12
N LEU A 541 7.14 -13.75 -23.85
CA LEU A 541 7.19 -13.29 -25.24
C LEU A 541 6.28 -14.14 -26.13
N GLY A 542 6.26 -15.46 -25.93
CA GLY A 542 5.34 -16.37 -26.61
C GLY A 542 3.88 -16.06 -26.32
N LEU A 543 3.51 -15.81 -25.05
CA LEU A 543 2.15 -15.44 -24.67
C LEU A 543 1.70 -14.15 -25.34
N ILE A 544 2.50 -13.09 -25.28
CA ILE A 544 2.17 -11.79 -25.91
C ILE A 544 2.15 -11.92 -27.44
N GLY A 545 3.09 -12.66 -28.02
CA GLY A 545 3.12 -12.95 -29.46
C GLY A 545 1.85 -13.65 -29.92
N ALA A 546 1.38 -14.65 -29.17
CA ALA A 546 0.14 -15.36 -29.44
C ALA A 546 -1.10 -14.48 -29.27
N ALA A 547 -1.17 -13.67 -28.21
CA ALA A 547 -2.24 -12.71 -27.98
C ALA A 547 -2.35 -11.66 -29.10
N CYS A 548 -1.24 -11.36 -29.77
CA CYS A 548 -1.20 -10.43 -30.91
C CYS A 548 -1.41 -11.10 -32.28
N GLY A 549 -1.53 -12.44 -32.35
CA GLY A 549 -1.57 -13.17 -33.62
C GLY A 549 -0.23 -13.20 -34.38
N GLU A 550 0.88 -12.94 -33.70
CA GLU A 550 2.23 -12.82 -34.26
C GLU A 550 3.18 -13.94 -33.79
N LEU A 551 2.63 -15.03 -33.22
CA LEU A 551 3.43 -16.11 -32.61
C LEU A 551 4.44 -16.73 -33.59
N ASP A 552 4.04 -16.98 -34.84
CA ASP A 552 4.93 -17.60 -35.84
C ASP A 552 6.16 -16.73 -36.12
N ASN A 553 5.99 -15.41 -36.16
CA ASN A 553 7.11 -14.46 -36.31
C ASN A 553 8.05 -14.52 -35.11
N VAL A 554 7.50 -14.63 -33.89
CA VAL A 554 8.31 -14.78 -32.66
C VAL A 554 9.10 -16.09 -32.70
N LEU A 555 8.46 -17.20 -33.05
CA LEU A 555 9.11 -18.51 -33.13
C LEU A 555 10.25 -18.53 -34.17
N GLN A 556 10.07 -17.87 -35.32
CA GLN A 556 11.11 -17.74 -36.34
C GLN A 556 12.29 -16.87 -35.87
N GLN A 557 12.02 -15.73 -35.23
CA GLN A 557 13.06 -14.83 -34.72
C GLN A 557 13.91 -15.50 -33.63
N SER A 558 13.27 -16.19 -32.67
CA SER A 558 13.98 -16.90 -31.60
C SER A 558 14.90 -18.02 -32.12
N CYS A 559 14.58 -18.63 -33.26
CA CYS A 559 15.44 -19.65 -33.89
C CYS A 559 16.65 -19.05 -34.64
N GLN A 560 16.58 -17.79 -35.07
CA GLN A 560 17.64 -17.14 -35.84
C GLN A 560 18.73 -16.54 -34.94
N GLU A 561 18.38 -16.03 -33.75
CA GLU A 561 19.33 -15.41 -32.81
C GLU A 561 20.45 -16.38 -32.34
N THR A 562 20.24 -17.70 -32.38
CA THR A 562 21.27 -18.70 -32.05
C THR A 562 22.30 -18.94 -33.16
N THR A 563 22.04 -18.51 -34.40
CA THR A 563 22.97 -18.74 -35.53
C THR A 563 24.05 -17.66 -35.68
N VAL A 564 23.91 -16.50 -35.03
CA VAL A 564 24.91 -15.42 -35.07
C VAL A 564 25.71 -15.44 -33.77
N SER A 565 26.72 -16.33 -33.70
CA SER A 565 27.77 -16.20 -32.69
C SER A 565 28.67 -15.00 -33.04
N ARG A 566 28.75 -14.01 -32.15
CA ARG A 566 29.71 -12.90 -32.26
C ARG A 566 31.14 -13.50 -32.24
N PRO A 567 31.99 -13.24 -33.24
CA PRO A 567 33.38 -13.69 -33.19
C PRO A 567 34.10 -12.96 -32.05
N GLN A 568 34.84 -13.71 -31.23
CA GLN A 568 35.78 -13.18 -30.26
C GLN A 568 36.80 -12.31 -31.00
N SER A 569 36.74 -11.00 -30.78
CA SER A 569 37.69 -10.05 -31.37
C SER A 569 39.02 -10.11 -30.61
N ASN A 570 39.94 -10.94 -31.09
CA ASN A 570 41.37 -10.65 -30.96
C ASN A 570 41.79 -9.74 -32.12
N GLY A 571 42.31 -8.54 -31.78
CA GLY A 571 43.28 -7.81 -32.60
C GLY A 571 42.85 -7.15 -33.92
N LYS A 572 43.09 -5.83 -33.98
CA LYS A 572 43.24 -4.95 -35.16
C LYS A 572 42.01 -4.67 -36.03
N LEU A 573 41.54 -3.42 -35.96
CA LEU A 573 40.69 -2.80 -36.99
C LEU A 573 41.52 -2.60 -38.28
N GLU A 574 41.14 -3.29 -39.35
CA GLU A 574 41.37 -2.82 -40.72
C GLU A 574 40.03 -2.42 -41.35
N ARG A 575 39.97 -1.18 -41.87
CA ARG A 575 38.84 -0.65 -42.62
C ARG A 575 38.86 -1.23 -44.04
N VAL A 576 37.83 -1.97 -44.42
CA VAL A 576 37.59 -2.36 -45.82
C VAL A 576 36.35 -1.62 -46.34
N TYR A 577 36.58 -0.72 -47.30
CA TYR A 577 35.57 -0.12 -48.16
C TYR A 577 35.01 -1.18 -49.13
N LEU A 578 33.70 -1.31 -49.24
CA LEU A 578 33.05 -2.04 -50.34
C LEU A 578 32.54 -1.06 -51.39
N LYS A 579 33.19 -1.12 -52.57
CA LYS A 579 32.80 -0.47 -53.82
C LYS A 579 31.55 -1.17 -54.37
N GLY A 580 30.46 -0.42 -54.57
CA GLY A 580 29.30 -0.83 -55.38
C GLY A 580 29.35 -0.14 -56.74
N ALA A 581 29.40 -0.92 -57.81
CA ALA A 581 29.48 -0.48 -59.19
C ALA A 581 28.15 0.12 -59.69
N ALA A 582 28.29 1.10 -60.59
CA ALA A 582 27.23 1.94 -61.14
C ALA A 582 26.35 1.22 -62.19
N LYS A 583 25.03 1.47 -62.11
CA LYS A 583 24.13 1.57 -63.29
C LYS A 583 23.12 2.71 -63.05
N LYS A 584 23.02 3.61 -64.03
CA LYS A 584 22.05 4.71 -64.23
C LYS A 584 21.74 4.74 -65.75
N PRO A 585 20.75 5.51 -66.25
CA PRO A 585 19.43 5.92 -65.70
C PRO A 585 18.30 5.90 -66.77
N VAL A 586 17.01 5.98 -66.41
CA VAL A 586 15.90 6.60 -67.20
C VAL A 586 14.75 6.93 -66.21
N SER A 587 14.71 8.15 -65.64
CA SER A 587 13.85 9.33 -65.94
C SER A 587 12.40 9.27 -65.42
N GLY A 588 12.02 10.21 -64.54
CA GLY A 588 10.61 10.55 -64.31
C GLY A 588 10.21 11.16 -62.94
N VAL A 589 10.42 12.48 -62.78
CA VAL A 589 9.57 13.49 -62.07
C VAL A 589 9.51 13.58 -60.50
N GLN A 590 9.99 14.74 -60.00
CA GLN A 590 9.65 15.71 -58.90
C GLN A 590 8.83 15.26 -57.66
N PHE A 591 9.01 15.77 -56.43
CA PHE A 591 9.29 17.10 -55.81
C PHE A 591 10.17 16.91 -54.53
N GLU A 592 11.20 17.69 -54.18
CA GLU A 592 11.32 19.08 -53.67
C GLU A 592 10.70 19.40 -52.28
N ASP A 593 11.42 20.24 -51.52
CA ASP A 593 11.24 20.80 -50.15
C ASP A 593 11.82 19.99 -48.96
N LEU A 594 12.70 20.49 -48.07
CA LEU A 594 13.01 21.85 -47.62
C LEU A 594 14.42 21.92 -46.98
N ALA A 595 15.21 22.92 -47.39
CA ALA A 595 16.28 23.53 -46.60
C ALA A 595 16.44 24.99 -47.04
N PHE A 596 16.13 25.98 -46.19
CA PHE A 596 16.55 27.38 -46.39
C PHE A 596 16.58 28.21 -45.07
N PHE A 597 17.78 28.72 -44.74
CA PHE A 597 18.22 30.03 -44.17
C PHE A 597 17.68 30.58 -42.82
N TYR A 598 18.49 31.08 -41.88
CA TYR A 598 19.49 32.20 -41.78
C TYR A 598 18.88 33.55 -41.32
N GLU A 599 19.54 34.12 -40.29
CA GLU A 599 19.64 35.52 -39.81
C GLU A 599 18.46 36.51 -39.86
N MET A 600 18.23 37.17 -38.71
CA MET A 600 18.15 38.64 -38.66
C MET A 600 18.55 39.17 -37.27
N GLY A 601 19.56 40.04 -37.23
CA GLY A 601 19.89 40.87 -36.07
C GLY A 601 19.22 42.23 -36.14
N PHE A 602 19.00 42.86 -34.98
CA PHE A 602 18.92 44.31 -34.85
C PHE A 602 19.53 44.74 -33.50
N VAL A 603 20.54 45.61 -33.60
CA VAL A 603 21.18 46.34 -32.51
C VAL A 603 20.45 47.65 -32.29
N LYS A 604 20.20 48.04 -31.02
CA LYS A 604 20.28 49.45 -30.59
C LYS A 604 20.59 49.58 -29.10
N THR A 605 21.70 50.27 -28.85
CA THR A 605 22.31 50.69 -27.59
C THR A 605 21.52 51.76 -26.84
N LYS A 606 21.58 51.77 -25.50
CA LYS A 606 21.83 52.99 -24.69
C LYS A 606 22.26 52.68 -23.24
N LYS A 607 23.47 53.13 -22.90
CA LYS A 607 24.02 53.30 -21.53
C LYS A 607 23.24 54.38 -20.77
N LYS A 608 23.11 54.22 -19.44
CA LYS A 608 23.25 55.31 -18.46
C LYS A 608 23.57 54.78 -17.06
N ASN A 609 24.73 55.20 -16.55
CA ASN A 609 25.13 55.18 -15.13
C ASN A 609 24.23 56.11 -14.31
N THR A 610 24.02 55.80 -13.01
CA THR A 610 24.28 56.72 -11.87
C THR A 610 24.04 56.08 -10.49
N LYS A 611 25.12 56.02 -9.69
CA LYS A 611 25.33 56.45 -8.29
C LYS A 611 24.35 56.09 -7.14
N HIS A 612 24.95 55.44 -6.13
CA HIS A 612 24.92 55.69 -4.66
C HIS A 612 23.71 56.38 -3.98
N LYS A 613 23.23 55.75 -2.89
CA LYS A 613 23.00 56.32 -1.53
C LYS A 613 22.67 55.17 -0.56
N GLN A 614 23.59 54.76 0.32
CA GLN A 614 23.71 55.15 1.73
C GLN A 614 22.48 54.87 2.62
N ARG A 615 22.73 54.05 3.65
CA ARG A 615 21.88 53.76 4.83
C ARG A 615 21.48 55.04 5.57
N PRO A 616 20.47 54.93 6.45
CA PRO A 616 20.76 55.20 7.86
C PRO A 616 20.25 54.11 8.81
N ARG A 617 21.06 53.82 9.83
CA ARG A 617 20.61 53.39 11.16
C ARG A 617 20.42 54.64 12.03
N PRO A 618 19.57 54.56 13.06
CA PRO A 618 20.02 54.75 14.45
C PRO A 618 19.49 53.57 15.32
N ASP A 619 20.28 52.82 16.10
CA ASP A 619 20.94 53.14 17.39
C ASP A 619 19.98 53.93 18.30
N SER A 620 19.38 53.43 19.39
CA SER A 620 19.88 52.79 20.62
C SER A 620 18.63 52.66 21.54
N PHE A 621 18.42 51.66 22.41
CA PHE A 621 18.98 51.52 23.77
C PHE A 621 18.39 50.25 24.44
N ALA A 622 19.28 49.47 25.07
CA ALA A 622 19.13 48.63 26.26
C ALA A 622 18.08 47.48 26.37
N SER A 623 18.67 46.30 26.62
CA SER A 623 18.20 45.01 27.16
C SER A 623 17.17 45.02 28.30
N LEU A 624 16.36 43.95 28.38
CA LEU A 624 16.40 42.89 29.42
C LEU A 624 14.98 42.38 29.83
N VAL A 625 14.70 41.11 29.49
CA VAL A 625 13.83 40.12 30.17
C VAL A 625 12.28 40.20 30.07
N ALA A 626 11.72 39.02 29.73
CA ALA A 626 10.42 38.42 30.09
C ALA A 626 9.23 38.46 29.10
N SER A 627 8.69 37.25 28.92
CA SER A 627 7.28 36.87 28.74
C SER A 627 6.71 36.67 27.33
N LEU A 628 6.37 35.40 27.08
CA LEU A 628 5.29 34.91 26.22
C LEU A 628 3.99 35.71 26.38
N HIS A 629 3.24 35.92 25.30
CA HIS A 629 1.87 35.43 25.09
C HIS A 629 1.20 36.04 23.85
N HIS A 630 0.29 35.25 23.27
CA HIS A 630 -0.73 35.57 22.26
C HIS A 630 -0.31 35.70 20.79
N ASP A 631 -0.45 34.60 20.06
CA ASP A 631 -1.29 34.59 18.85
C ASP A 631 -2.02 33.24 18.76
N SER A 632 -3.33 33.31 19.01
CA SER A 632 -4.30 32.24 18.79
C SER A 632 -4.46 31.98 17.30
N LEU A 633 -4.44 30.71 16.91
CA LEU A 633 -4.78 30.25 15.56
C LEU A 633 -6.27 30.50 15.27
N ASP A 634 -6.57 31.68 14.73
CA ASP A 634 -7.79 31.98 13.99
C ASP A 634 -7.80 31.17 12.68
N PHE A 635 -8.72 30.21 12.55
CA PHE A 635 -9.05 29.58 11.27
C PHE A 635 -10.42 30.05 10.75
N GLY A 636 -10.38 31.13 9.97
CA GLY A 636 -11.33 31.37 8.87
C GLY A 636 -12.41 32.43 9.12
N LEU A 637 -12.08 33.69 8.84
CA LEU A 637 -13.01 34.75 8.46
C LEU A 637 -13.63 34.44 7.08
N ILE A 638 -14.89 33.99 7.05
CA ILE A 638 -15.77 34.24 5.91
C ILE A 638 -16.63 35.44 6.31
N LYS A 639 -16.45 36.57 5.62
CA LYS A 639 -17.37 37.71 5.69
C LYS A 639 -18.73 37.29 5.12
N LEU A 640 -19.66 36.93 5.99
CA LEU A 640 -21.09 36.99 5.70
C LEU A 640 -21.62 38.32 6.23
N LYS A 641 -21.67 39.33 5.36
CA LYS A 641 -22.49 40.51 5.59
C LYS A 641 -23.96 40.10 5.60
N ASP A 642 -24.70 40.66 6.55
CA ASP A 642 -26.15 40.86 6.56
C ASP A 642 -27.03 39.62 6.31
N LYS A 643 -27.35 38.91 7.40
CA LYS A 643 -28.70 38.39 7.64
C LYS A 643 -28.94 38.33 9.14
N ILE A 644 -29.40 39.46 9.68
CA ILE A 644 -30.26 39.47 10.87
C ILE A 644 -31.51 38.68 10.47
N LEU A 645 -31.52 37.38 10.74
CA LEU A 645 -32.72 36.58 10.77
C LEU A 645 -33.27 36.73 12.19
N THR A 646 -34.36 37.50 12.28
CA THR A 646 -35.25 37.63 13.44
C THR A 646 -35.32 36.34 14.26
N MET A 647 -34.87 36.39 15.51
CA MET A 647 -35.05 35.29 16.47
C MET A 647 -36.54 34.96 16.58
N SER A 648 -36.97 33.82 16.05
CA SER A 648 -38.28 33.28 16.42
C SER A 648 -38.17 32.71 17.84
N SER A 649 -39.24 32.86 18.63
CA SER A 649 -39.35 32.48 20.04
C SER A 649 -39.15 30.98 20.36
N THR A 650 -38.65 30.19 19.41
CA THR A 650 -38.54 28.73 19.44
C THR A 650 -37.10 28.22 19.25
N VAL A 651 -36.13 29.07 18.90
CA VAL A 651 -34.74 28.66 18.63
C VAL A 651 -33.78 29.43 19.55
N TRP A 652 -33.44 28.84 20.68
CA TRP A 652 -32.48 29.40 21.65
C TRP A 652 -31.03 28.97 21.37
N TRP A 653 -30.84 27.86 20.66
CA TRP A 653 -29.52 27.29 20.36
C TRP A 653 -29.45 26.84 18.89
N GLU A 654 -28.61 27.53 18.11
CA GLU A 654 -28.36 27.26 16.68
C GLU A 654 -27.10 26.43 16.41
N GLY A 655 -26.36 26.02 17.45
CA GLY A 655 -25.19 25.14 17.29
C GLY A 655 -24.06 25.74 16.43
N ALA A 656 -23.94 27.07 16.41
CA ALA A 656 -23.05 27.79 15.49
C ALA A 656 -21.54 27.67 15.78
N GLU A 657 -21.13 26.95 16.84
CA GLU A 657 -19.71 26.76 17.15
C GLU A 657 -19.17 25.41 16.66
N LYS A 658 -17.97 25.44 16.07
CA LYS A 658 -17.29 24.26 15.53
C LYS A 658 -16.93 23.28 16.66
N THR A 659 -17.12 21.97 16.39
CA THR A 659 -16.60 20.88 17.23
C THR A 659 -15.12 21.10 17.51
N ARG A 660 -14.73 20.97 18.78
CA ARG A 660 -13.34 21.18 19.22
C ARG A 660 -12.71 19.83 19.55
N VAL A 661 -11.47 19.64 19.12
CA VAL A 661 -10.68 18.49 19.58
C VAL A 661 -9.94 18.91 20.84
N LEU A 662 -10.16 18.17 21.93
CA LEU A 662 -9.45 18.39 23.18
C LEU A 662 -8.17 17.56 23.15
N ILE A 663 -7.03 18.26 23.18
CA ILE A 663 -5.73 17.64 23.39
C ILE A 663 -5.44 17.78 24.88
N ALA A 664 -5.37 16.67 25.61
CA ALA A 664 -4.92 16.68 26.99
C ALA A 664 -3.47 17.20 26.99
N SER A 665 -3.22 18.34 27.64
CA SER A 665 -1.86 18.86 27.78
C SER A 665 -1.08 17.98 28.75
N ASP A 666 0.15 17.62 28.39
CA ASP A 666 1.16 17.26 29.38
C ASP A 666 1.22 18.37 30.46
N SER A 667 1.31 17.94 31.71
CA SER A 667 1.21 18.79 32.89
C SER A 667 2.15 20.01 32.81
N GLY A 668 1.57 21.17 32.52
CA GLY A 668 2.17 22.48 32.75
C GLY A 668 2.18 23.39 31.52
N CYS A 669 1.13 24.20 31.37
CA CYS A 669 1.22 25.56 30.82
C CYS A 669 -0.06 26.34 31.16
N GLY A 670 0.11 27.47 31.85
CA GLY A 670 -0.99 28.35 32.28
C GLY A 670 -1.50 29.27 31.19
N GLY A 671 -2.63 29.93 31.49
CA GLY A 671 -3.07 31.15 30.79
C GLY A 671 -4.38 31.05 30.02
N ASN A 672 -5.42 30.41 30.56
CA ASN A 672 -6.85 30.69 30.31
C ASN A 672 -7.64 29.88 31.35
N LYS A 673 -8.68 30.44 31.99
CA LYS A 673 -9.50 29.67 32.94
C LYS A 673 -10.01 28.40 32.24
N PRO A 674 -9.57 27.19 32.64
CA PRO A 674 -9.99 25.96 31.98
C PRO A 674 -11.50 25.81 32.20
N GLY A 675 -12.23 25.40 31.17
CA GLY A 675 -13.63 25.02 31.32
C GLY A 675 -13.76 23.96 32.42
N GLU A 676 -14.86 23.98 33.14
CA GLU A 676 -15.11 23.06 34.24
C GLU A 676 -15.59 21.71 33.68
N LEU A 677 -14.98 20.61 34.13
CA LEU A 677 -15.44 19.27 33.78
C LEU A 677 -16.55 18.86 34.74
N LEU A 678 -17.76 18.67 34.20
CA LEU A 678 -18.93 18.23 34.93
C LEU A 678 -19.23 16.78 34.59
N THR A 679 -19.58 15.97 35.59
CA THR A 679 -20.14 14.63 35.34
C THR A 679 -21.65 14.72 35.49
N LEU A 680 -22.40 14.49 34.42
CA LEU A 680 -23.86 14.58 34.40
C LEU A 680 -24.46 13.29 33.82
N ARG A 681 -25.74 13.02 34.07
CA ARG A 681 -26.42 11.83 33.52
C ARG A 681 -26.64 11.98 32.03
N HIS A 682 -26.29 10.96 31.25
CA HIS A 682 -26.66 10.87 29.85
C HIS A 682 -28.20 10.77 29.74
N PRO A 683 -28.87 11.61 28.94
CA PRO A 683 -30.33 11.77 29.02
C PRO A 683 -31.14 10.54 28.62
N LYS A 684 -30.54 9.60 27.87
CA LYS A 684 -31.18 8.34 27.47
C LYS A 684 -30.79 7.14 28.33
N SER A 685 -29.54 7.04 28.76
CA SER A 685 -28.99 5.83 29.42
C SER A 685 -28.76 6.00 30.91
N ASP A 686 -28.95 7.21 31.46
CA ASP A 686 -28.71 7.62 32.85
C ASP A 686 -27.27 7.40 33.38
N ASN A 687 -26.37 6.83 32.57
CA ASN A 687 -24.94 6.69 32.88
C ASN A 687 -24.24 8.05 33.03
N GLY A 688 -23.29 8.14 33.98
CA GLY A 688 -22.43 9.31 34.14
C GLY A 688 -21.58 9.56 32.89
N THR A 689 -21.77 10.74 32.29
CA THR A 689 -21.06 11.20 31.09
C THR A 689 -20.36 12.51 31.41
N CYS A 690 -19.16 12.70 30.87
CA CYS A 690 -18.35 13.88 31.12
C CYS A 690 -18.71 15.00 30.13
N TYR A 691 -18.93 16.19 30.66
CA TYR A 691 -19.22 17.41 29.90
C TYR A 691 -18.21 18.49 30.27
N LEU A 692 -17.82 19.30 29.29
CA LEU A 692 -17.07 20.53 29.51
C LEU A 692 -18.04 21.70 29.54
N PHE A 693 -18.04 22.45 30.65
CA PHE A 693 -18.79 23.69 30.79
C PHE A 693 -17.84 24.88 30.69
N SER A 694 -18.01 25.69 29.63
CA SER A 694 -17.16 26.87 29.38
C SER A 694 -17.98 27.93 28.67
N ASN A 695 -17.86 29.19 29.11
CA ASN A 695 -18.54 30.35 28.52
C ASN A 695 -20.05 30.14 28.33
N GLU A 696 -20.75 29.62 29.35
CA GLU A 696 -22.19 29.28 29.31
C GLU A 696 -22.58 28.24 28.23
N MET A 697 -21.61 27.50 27.68
CA MET A 697 -21.85 26.40 26.75
C MET A 697 -21.52 25.06 27.38
N LEU A 698 -22.39 24.09 27.13
CA LEU A 698 -22.20 22.70 27.53
C LEU A 698 -21.73 21.88 26.32
N GLN A 699 -20.61 21.17 26.48
CA GLN A 699 -20.04 20.33 25.44
C GLN A 699 -19.87 18.91 25.96
N GLU A 700 -20.41 17.91 25.27
CA GLU A 700 -20.19 16.50 25.61
C GLU A 700 -18.79 16.07 25.18
N ILE A 701 -18.06 15.42 26.08
CA ILE A 701 -16.74 14.87 25.80
C ILE A 701 -16.90 13.42 25.35
N GLN A 702 -16.71 13.18 24.07
CA GLN A 702 -16.60 11.84 23.50
C GLN A 702 -15.14 11.43 23.47
N TRP A 703 -14.85 10.20 23.90
CA TRP A 703 -13.51 9.65 23.84
C TRP A 703 -13.48 8.41 22.95
N PHE A 704 -12.40 8.30 22.17
CA PHE A 704 -12.13 7.17 21.31
C PHE A 704 -10.75 6.64 21.66
N LYS A 705 -10.62 5.33 21.84
CA LYS A 705 -9.32 4.69 22.05
C LYS A 705 -9.12 3.55 21.08
N GLN A 706 -8.03 3.59 20.34
CA GLN A 706 -7.55 2.46 19.56
C GLN A 706 -6.31 1.88 20.23
N SER A 707 -6.33 0.58 20.47
CA SER A 707 -5.26 -0.12 21.21
C SER A 707 -3.88 -0.03 20.52
N TYR A 708 -3.85 0.31 19.22
CA TYR A 708 -2.63 0.42 18.40
C TYR A 708 -2.80 1.49 17.30
N GLY A 709 -3.26 2.69 17.66
CA GLY A 709 -3.47 3.79 16.71
C GLY A 709 -2.86 5.10 17.21
N SER A 710 -2.58 6.03 16.30
CA SER A 710 -2.27 7.42 16.64
C SER A 710 -3.21 8.35 15.87
N TRP A 711 -3.68 9.41 16.51
CA TRP A 711 -4.59 10.37 15.89
C TRP A 711 -3.82 11.59 15.39
N PHE A 712 -3.95 11.89 14.10
CA PHE A 712 -3.40 13.10 13.48
C PHE A 712 -4.43 14.24 13.60
N LEU A 713 -4.11 15.25 14.41
CA LEU A 713 -4.96 16.38 14.73
C LEU A 713 -4.32 17.67 14.22
N GLY A 714 -4.49 17.94 12.93
CA GLY A 714 -3.78 19.03 12.26
C GLY A 714 -2.27 18.79 12.31
N ASP A 715 -1.56 19.63 13.07
CA ASP A 715 -0.11 19.57 13.25
C ASP A 715 0.32 18.74 14.49
N TYR A 716 -0.63 18.18 15.24
CA TYR A 716 -0.40 17.39 16.46
C TYR A 716 -0.66 15.89 16.25
N ILE A 717 0.07 15.02 16.94
CA ILE A 717 -0.13 13.56 16.92
C ILE A 717 -0.40 13.08 18.35
N SER A 718 -1.59 12.51 18.60
CA SER A 718 -1.85 11.78 19.85
C SER A 718 -1.38 10.33 19.69
N GLN A 719 -0.28 9.99 20.35
CA GLN A 719 0.40 8.69 20.20
C GLN A 719 -0.21 7.57 21.07
N ASP A 720 -0.97 7.93 22.09
CA ASP A 720 -1.58 7.01 23.05
C ASP A 720 -2.86 6.32 22.52
N GLY A 721 -3.22 6.61 21.27
CA GLY A 721 -4.43 6.12 20.62
C GLY A 721 -5.72 6.69 21.18
N SER A 722 -5.65 7.62 22.13
CA SER A 722 -6.81 8.30 22.72
C SER A 722 -7.12 9.58 21.94
N LEU A 723 -8.39 9.84 21.69
CA LEU A 723 -8.89 11.08 21.10
C LEU A 723 -10.10 11.55 21.89
N TYR A 724 -10.04 12.78 22.40
CA TYR A 724 -11.16 13.43 23.07
C TYR A 724 -11.76 14.50 22.16
N MET A 725 -13.05 14.42 21.90
CA MET A 725 -13.80 15.38 21.10
C MET A 725 -14.84 16.06 21.98
N ALA A 726 -14.81 17.38 22.05
CA ALA A 726 -15.84 18.18 22.69
C ALA A 726 -16.85 18.63 21.63
N THR A 727 -18.07 18.10 21.75
CA THR A 727 -19.17 18.42 20.84
C THR A 727 -20.19 19.27 21.58
N PRO A 728 -20.53 20.47 21.08
CA PRO A 728 -21.60 21.28 21.67
C PRO A 728 -22.92 20.50 21.71
N VAL A 729 -23.57 20.48 22.87
CA VAL A 729 -24.88 19.83 23.07
C VAL A 729 -25.87 20.89 23.53
N ASP A 730 -27.12 20.80 23.07
CA ASP A 730 -28.20 21.66 23.55
C ASP A 730 -28.57 21.26 25.00
N PRO A 731 -28.34 22.14 25.99
CA PRO A 731 -28.63 21.89 27.42
C PRO A 731 -30.04 21.38 27.72
N VAL A 732 -31.03 21.72 26.89
CA VAL A 732 -32.41 21.26 27.09
C VAL A 732 -32.49 19.73 27.03
N PHE A 733 -31.67 19.05 26.20
CA PHE A 733 -31.62 17.58 26.19
C PHE A 733 -31.14 16.99 27.51
N ILE A 734 -30.21 17.67 28.21
CA ILE A 734 -29.63 17.20 29.47
C ILE A 734 -30.57 17.49 30.66
N LEU A 735 -31.27 18.62 30.61
CA LEU A 735 -32.17 19.06 31.68
C LEU A 735 -33.57 18.43 31.59
N LEU A 736 -34.06 18.10 30.39
CA LEU A 736 -35.41 17.58 30.18
C LEU A 736 -35.73 16.33 31.03
N PRO A 737 -34.88 15.30 31.12
CA PRO A 737 -35.15 14.14 31.97
C PRO A 737 -35.21 14.49 33.46
N ILE A 738 -34.42 15.45 33.92
CA ILE A 738 -34.38 15.89 35.32
C ILE A 738 -35.68 16.60 35.69
N PHE A 739 -36.19 17.46 34.79
CA PHE A 739 -37.48 18.11 34.95
C PHE A 739 -38.64 17.12 34.90
N ASP A 740 -38.53 16.07 34.08
CA ASP A 740 -39.53 15.00 34.00
C ASP A 740 -39.54 14.12 35.27
N GLU A 741 -38.38 13.83 35.85
CA GLU A 741 -38.27 13.14 37.15
C GLU A 741 -38.82 13.99 38.30
N ALA A 742 -38.51 15.29 38.31
CA ALA A 742 -39.06 16.23 39.30
C ALA A 742 -40.59 16.34 39.21
N ARG A 743 -41.17 16.14 38.02
CA ARG A 743 -42.62 16.04 37.80
C ARG A 743 -43.21 14.74 38.37
N MET A 744 -42.44 13.65 38.44
CA MET A 744 -42.89 12.30 38.79
C MET A 744 -42.53 11.84 40.22
N LYS A 745 -41.96 12.70 41.09
CA LYS A 745 -41.65 12.35 42.50
C LYS A 745 -42.91 11.86 43.24
N LYS A 746 -42.84 10.64 43.79
CA LYS A 746 -43.96 9.91 44.41
C LYS A 746 -44.68 10.76 45.47
N GLY A 747 -45.95 11.09 45.21
CA GLY A 747 -46.87 11.69 46.18
C GLY A 747 -47.27 13.15 45.94
N GLU A 748 -46.79 13.81 44.89
CA GLU A 748 -47.13 15.20 44.57
C GLU A 748 -47.83 15.38 43.21
N ASP A 749 -48.62 16.44 43.07
CA ASP A 749 -49.37 16.79 41.86
C ASP A 749 -48.42 17.02 40.66
N PRO A 750 -48.59 16.29 39.54
CA PRO A 750 -47.78 16.47 38.32
C PRO A 750 -47.89 17.88 37.72
N GLY A 751 -48.83 18.70 38.17
CA GLY A 751 -49.01 20.10 37.76
C GLY A 751 -48.28 21.15 38.62
N LYS A 752 -47.49 20.77 39.62
CA LYS A 752 -46.86 21.71 40.58
C LYS A 752 -45.67 22.48 39.98
N PHE A 753 -45.64 23.79 40.20
CA PHE A 753 -44.52 24.67 39.88
C PHE A 753 -43.40 24.51 40.92
N ARG A 754 -42.15 24.33 40.48
CA ARG A 754 -40.97 24.15 41.37
C ARG A 754 -39.86 25.15 41.06
N GLN A 755 -38.99 25.40 42.04
CA GLN A 755 -37.81 26.25 41.86
C GLN A 755 -36.67 25.45 41.21
N LEU A 756 -35.78 26.13 40.47
CA LEU A 756 -34.66 25.46 39.81
C LEU A 756 -33.72 24.78 40.79
N ASP A 757 -33.43 25.41 41.93
CA ASP A 757 -32.55 24.83 42.97
C ASP A 757 -33.07 23.47 43.45
N GLU A 758 -34.41 23.32 43.55
CA GLU A 758 -35.07 22.07 43.95
C GLU A 758 -35.05 21.01 42.83
N ILE A 759 -35.19 21.44 41.56
CA ILE A 759 -35.21 20.55 40.40
C ILE A 759 -33.79 20.03 40.11
N LEU A 760 -32.78 20.90 40.20
CA LEU A 760 -31.37 20.58 39.90
C LEU A 760 -30.67 19.87 41.06
N PHE A 761 -31.35 19.64 42.19
CA PHE A 761 -30.86 18.78 43.26
C PHE A 761 -31.04 17.31 42.88
N VAL A 762 -30.02 16.75 42.20
CA VAL A 762 -29.98 15.36 41.75
C VAL A 762 -29.06 14.54 42.66
N GLU A 763 -29.61 13.52 43.31
CA GLU A 763 -28.84 12.64 44.20
C GLU A 763 -27.73 11.92 43.41
N GLY A 764 -26.50 12.01 43.91
CA GLY A 764 -25.30 11.44 43.27
C GLY A 764 -24.68 12.29 42.15
N TYR A 765 -25.26 13.45 41.80
CA TYR A 765 -24.74 14.36 40.76
C TYR A 765 -24.87 15.83 41.20
N PRO A 766 -24.06 16.32 42.17
CA PRO A 766 -24.10 17.70 42.64
C PRO A 766 -23.79 18.74 41.55
N GLU A 767 -23.11 18.34 40.47
CA GLU A 767 -22.67 19.17 39.36
C GLU A 767 -23.83 19.81 38.57
N TYR A 768 -25.07 19.30 38.69
CA TYR A 768 -26.25 19.93 38.09
C TYR A 768 -26.50 21.35 38.59
N GLN A 769 -26.07 21.68 39.81
CA GLN A 769 -26.16 23.03 40.37
C GLN A 769 -25.35 24.06 39.55
N HIS A 770 -24.30 23.62 38.86
CA HIS A 770 -23.47 24.49 38.02
C HIS A 770 -24.21 24.92 36.73
N LEU A 771 -25.31 24.23 36.38
CA LEU A 771 -26.15 24.56 35.24
C LEU A 771 -27.28 25.53 35.57
N LEU A 772 -27.39 26.04 36.80
CA LEU A 772 -28.45 26.95 37.22
C LEU A 772 -28.61 28.17 36.28
N PRO A 773 -27.55 28.91 35.92
CA PRO A 773 -27.67 30.07 35.02
C PRO A 773 -28.12 29.70 33.60
N LEU A 774 -27.82 28.47 33.17
CA LEU A 774 -28.17 27.95 31.86
C LEU A 774 -29.63 27.52 31.82
N ALA A 775 -30.08 26.84 32.89
CA ALA A 775 -31.45 26.40 33.07
C ALA A 775 -32.43 27.58 33.08
N GLU A 776 -32.08 28.70 33.72
CA GLU A 776 -32.89 29.94 33.70
C GLU A 776 -33.11 30.46 32.27
N LYS A 777 -32.10 30.34 31.40
CA LYS A 777 -32.16 30.85 30.02
C LYS A 777 -32.88 29.90 29.07
N CYS A 778 -32.66 28.59 29.20
CA CYS A 778 -33.10 27.62 28.19
C CYS A 778 -34.43 26.95 28.52
N MET A 779 -34.78 26.82 29.81
CA MET A 779 -35.97 26.04 30.18
C MET A 779 -37.28 26.79 29.96
N GLU A 780 -37.28 28.12 29.77
CA GLU A 780 -38.49 28.89 29.39
C GLU A 780 -39.12 28.42 28.04
N ILE A 781 -38.31 27.79 27.18
CA ILE A 781 -38.73 27.25 25.88
C ILE A 781 -39.66 26.06 26.05
N VAL A 782 -39.38 25.20 27.03
CA VAL A 782 -40.07 23.92 27.24
C VAL A 782 -40.95 23.91 28.50
N CYS A 783 -40.82 24.92 29.37
CA CYS A 783 -41.60 25.08 30.58
C CYS A 783 -42.56 26.29 30.51
N GLN A 784 -43.63 26.23 31.29
CA GLN A 784 -44.37 27.40 31.75
C GLN A 784 -43.67 27.97 32.99
N THR A 785 -43.54 29.29 33.03
CA THR A 785 -42.92 30.01 34.15
C THR A 785 -43.96 30.84 34.90
N GLN A 786 -43.83 30.88 36.21
CA GLN A 786 -44.63 31.74 37.09
C GLN A 786 -43.68 32.51 38.01
N GLU A 787 -43.83 33.82 38.06
CA GLU A 787 -43.05 34.71 38.93
C GLU A 787 -43.88 35.06 40.18
N VAL A 788 -43.30 34.82 41.36
CA VAL A 788 -43.88 35.23 42.64
C VAL A 788 -42.77 35.95 43.44
N GLY A 789 -42.85 37.28 43.50
CA GLY A 789 -41.79 38.10 44.10
C GLY A 789 -40.51 38.09 43.27
N SER A 790 -39.36 37.81 43.88
CA SER A 790 -38.06 37.66 43.21
C SER A 790 -37.75 36.22 42.77
N MET A 791 -38.68 35.29 42.92
CA MET A 791 -38.47 33.86 42.65
C MET A 791 -39.26 33.41 41.41
N LYS A 792 -38.58 32.70 40.50
CA LYS A 792 -39.16 32.06 39.31
C LYS A 792 -39.44 30.59 39.59
N PHE A 793 -40.63 30.13 39.23
CA PHE A 793 -41.01 28.72 39.28
C PHE A 793 -41.28 28.18 37.88
N TYR A 794 -40.93 26.91 37.67
CA TYR A 794 -40.97 26.24 36.37
C TYR A 794 -41.87 25.02 36.42
N ARG A 795 -42.63 24.80 35.34
CA ARG A 795 -43.45 23.61 35.11
C ARG A 795 -43.30 23.13 33.67
N LEU A 796 -42.97 21.85 33.47
CA LEU A 796 -42.80 21.29 32.13
C LEU A 796 -44.11 21.25 31.35
N ASP A 797 -44.10 21.72 30.09
CA ASP A 797 -45.27 21.78 29.22
C ASP A 797 -45.08 20.85 28.01
N ASN A 798 -45.93 19.81 27.92
CA ASN A 798 -45.83 18.81 26.85
C ASN A 798 -45.95 19.42 25.44
N SER A 799 -46.77 20.45 25.25
CA SER A 799 -46.98 21.08 23.94
C SER A 799 -45.73 21.86 23.53
N LYS A 800 -45.11 22.57 24.49
CA LYS A 800 -43.86 23.30 24.27
C LYS A 800 -42.68 22.36 23.99
N VAL A 801 -42.57 21.25 24.72
CA VAL A 801 -41.54 20.22 24.48
C VAL A 801 -41.69 19.62 23.08
N LEU A 802 -42.91 19.26 22.66
CA LEU A 802 -43.15 18.71 21.32
C LEU A 802 -42.88 19.71 20.20
N ALA A 803 -43.21 21.00 20.41
CA ALA A 803 -42.89 22.06 19.45
C ALA A 803 -41.37 22.23 19.29
N TRP A 804 -40.62 22.20 20.40
CA TRP A 804 -39.17 22.27 20.40
C TRP A 804 -38.53 21.04 19.70
N LEU A 805 -38.96 19.82 20.03
CA LEU A 805 -38.49 18.59 19.39
C LEU A 805 -38.76 18.57 17.88
N SER A 806 -39.97 18.97 17.47
CA SER A 806 -40.35 19.05 16.06
C SER A 806 -39.51 20.08 15.30
N CYS A 807 -39.15 21.20 15.94
CA CYS A 807 -38.25 22.19 15.38
C CYS A 807 -36.85 21.59 15.14
N LYS A 808 -36.28 20.86 16.13
CA LYS A 808 -34.96 20.21 16.00
C LYS A 808 -34.94 19.17 14.87
N VAL A 809 -35.96 18.34 14.77
CA VAL A 809 -36.10 17.36 13.68
C VAL A 809 -36.19 18.05 12.31
N SER A 810 -36.95 19.14 12.21
CA SER A 810 -37.10 19.92 10.97
C SER A 810 -35.77 20.55 10.52
N CYS A 811 -35.00 21.10 11.47
CA CYS A 811 -33.66 21.62 11.21
C CYS A 811 -32.72 20.51 10.72
N LEU A 812 -32.68 19.35 11.39
CA LEU A 812 -31.85 18.22 10.98
C LEU A 812 -32.23 17.68 9.59
N LYS A 813 -33.53 17.56 9.29
CA LYS A 813 -34.01 17.14 7.95
C LYS A 813 -33.45 18.03 6.84
N LYS A 814 -33.34 19.34 7.07
CA LYS A 814 -32.79 20.31 6.09
C LYS A 814 -31.28 20.20 5.94
N THR A 815 -30.56 19.98 7.05
CA THR A 815 -29.08 19.99 7.06
C THR A 815 -28.45 18.65 6.63
N LEU A 816 -29.12 17.52 6.86
CA LEU A 816 -28.57 16.18 6.54
C LEU A 816 -28.13 16.01 5.07
N PRO A 817 -28.91 16.45 4.05
CA PRO A 817 -28.51 16.38 2.64
C PRO A 817 -27.26 17.21 2.30
N GLU A 818 -26.99 18.29 3.04
CA GLU A 818 -25.80 19.13 2.86
C GLU A 818 -24.54 18.47 3.46
N LEU A 819 -24.70 17.66 4.50
CA LEU A 819 -23.62 17.01 5.23
C LEU A 819 -23.14 15.70 4.59
N ASP A 820 -24.03 14.89 4.02
CA ASP A 820 -23.66 13.67 3.29
C ASP A 820 -24.51 13.50 2.02
N LYS A 821 -23.82 13.32 0.89
CA LYS A 821 -24.43 13.06 -0.44
C LYS A 821 -25.34 11.84 -0.44
N ASN A 822 -25.17 10.91 0.50
CA ASN A 822 -26.06 9.77 0.69
C ASN A 822 -27.48 10.18 1.10
N TYR A 823 -27.63 11.21 1.94
CA TYR A 823 -28.95 11.76 2.31
C TYR A 823 -29.57 12.58 1.19
N ALA A 824 -28.75 13.18 0.31
CA ALA A 824 -29.21 13.86 -0.91
C ALA A 824 -29.81 12.90 -1.95
N ALA A 825 -29.44 11.61 -1.90
CA ALA A 825 -29.96 10.56 -2.79
C ALA A 825 -31.15 9.78 -2.20
N GLN A 826 -31.52 10.03 -0.93
CA GLN A 826 -32.64 9.37 -0.25
C GLN A 826 -33.95 10.17 -0.36
N GLY A 827 -35.09 9.46 -0.28
CA GLY A 827 -36.41 10.11 -0.27
C GLY A 827 -36.70 10.83 1.04
N GLU A 828 -37.43 11.95 0.97
CA GLU A 828 -37.68 12.85 2.12
C GLU A 828 -38.25 12.17 3.37
N LYS A 829 -39.08 11.12 3.20
CA LYS A 829 -39.65 10.36 4.32
C LYS A 829 -38.58 9.59 5.09
N GLN A 830 -37.58 9.05 4.39
CA GLN A 830 -36.47 8.33 5.03
C GLN A 830 -35.55 9.31 5.77
N THR A 831 -35.24 10.46 5.17
CA THR A 831 -34.46 11.52 5.82
C THR A 831 -35.13 12.04 7.08
N LEU A 832 -36.48 12.12 7.09
CA LEU A 832 -37.24 12.48 8.29
C LEU A 832 -37.14 11.42 9.39
N VAL A 833 -37.27 10.13 9.04
CA VAL A 833 -37.11 9.02 10.00
C VAL A 833 -35.70 9.01 10.59
N ASP A 834 -34.68 9.23 9.76
CA ASP A 834 -33.28 9.28 10.20
C ASP A 834 -33.03 10.49 11.11
N ALA A 835 -33.62 11.66 10.80
CA ALA A 835 -33.56 12.84 11.66
C ALA A 835 -34.21 12.60 13.04
N VAL A 836 -35.36 11.93 13.09
CA VAL A 836 -36.01 11.53 14.36
C VAL A 836 -35.15 10.51 15.11
N SER A 837 -34.52 9.56 14.41
CA SER A 837 -33.61 8.58 15.03
C SER A 837 -32.41 9.25 15.70
N ILE A 838 -31.83 10.28 15.07
CA ILE A 838 -30.70 11.05 15.61
C ILE A 838 -31.11 11.80 16.89
N VAL A 839 -32.26 12.49 16.87
CA VAL A 839 -32.81 13.14 18.07
C VAL A 839 -33.11 12.12 19.17
N GLY A 840 -33.57 10.93 18.79
CA GLY A 840 -33.86 9.81 19.68
C GLY A 840 -32.64 9.20 20.38
N GLU A 841 -31.41 9.59 20.06
CA GLU A 841 -30.23 9.21 20.86
C GLU A 841 -30.20 9.93 22.23
N TYR A 842 -30.79 11.11 22.32
CA TYR A 842 -30.81 11.95 23.53
C TYR A 842 -32.17 11.97 24.25
N LEU A 843 -33.10 11.07 23.88
CA LEU A 843 -34.43 10.97 24.49
C LEU A 843 -34.71 9.57 25.03
N LYS A 844 -35.37 9.50 26.20
CA LYS A 844 -35.97 8.24 26.71
C LYS A 844 -37.12 7.81 25.78
N THR A 845 -37.28 6.49 25.62
CA THR A 845 -38.28 5.89 24.72
C THR A 845 -39.71 6.33 25.06
N GLU A 846 -40.02 6.42 26.34
CA GLU A 846 -41.25 6.98 26.88
C GLU A 846 -40.88 8.11 27.85
N PRO A 847 -41.63 9.24 27.89
CA PRO A 847 -42.78 9.55 27.03
C PRO A 847 -42.40 10.24 25.70
N TRP A 848 -41.21 10.84 25.61
CA TRP A 848 -40.93 11.87 24.59
C TRP A 848 -40.71 11.32 23.18
N LEU A 849 -39.96 10.22 23.04
CA LEU A 849 -39.68 9.67 21.71
C LEU A 849 -40.96 9.17 21.05
N LYS A 850 -41.79 8.41 21.76
CA LYS A 850 -43.08 7.94 21.24
C LYS A 850 -44.03 9.09 20.90
N LEU A 851 -44.19 10.08 21.80
CA LEU A 851 -45.02 11.25 21.52
C LEU A 851 -44.52 12.03 20.29
N LEU A 852 -43.22 12.07 20.04
CA LEU A 852 -42.63 12.68 18.83
C LEU A 852 -42.98 11.89 17.56
N TYR A 853 -42.90 10.56 17.59
CA TYR A 853 -43.32 9.71 16.47
C TYR A 853 -44.81 9.87 16.15
N ASP A 854 -45.66 9.87 17.19
CA ASP A 854 -47.10 10.06 17.06
C ASP A 854 -47.43 11.47 16.51
N HIS A 855 -46.76 12.51 17.02
CA HIS A 855 -46.95 13.90 16.55
C HIS A 855 -46.53 14.10 15.09
N LEU A 856 -45.52 13.38 14.62
CA LEU A 856 -45.01 13.45 13.24
C LEU A 856 -45.69 12.44 12.29
N GLY A 857 -46.61 11.61 12.77
CA GLY A 857 -47.33 10.61 11.97
C GLY A 857 -46.43 9.48 11.43
N LEU A 858 -45.43 9.06 12.21
CA LEU A 858 -44.46 8.02 11.85
C LEU A 858 -44.72 6.72 12.63
N GLU A 859 -44.50 5.56 12.00
CA GLU A 859 -44.57 4.26 12.69
C GLU A 859 -43.37 4.09 13.64
N PHE A 860 -43.64 3.94 14.94
CA PHE A 860 -42.62 3.67 15.93
C PHE A 860 -42.17 2.19 15.86
N VAL A 861 -40.88 1.95 15.65
CA VAL A 861 -40.27 0.61 15.66
C VAL A 861 -39.26 0.55 16.80
N ASP A 862 -39.56 -0.24 17.83
CA ASP A 862 -38.67 -0.42 18.99
C ASP A 862 -37.32 -1.05 18.58
N PRO A 863 -36.18 -0.37 18.81
CA PRO A 863 -34.86 -0.89 18.45
C PRO A 863 -34.43 -2.13 19.24
N THR A 864 -35.04 -2.43 20.39
CA THR A 864 -34.59 -3.52 21.30
C THR A 864 -35.01 -4.93 20.87
N MET A 865 -35.81 -5.08 19.81
CA MET A 865 -36.33 -6.38 19.34
C MET A 865 -35.51 -7.07 18.22
N LYS A 866 -34.25 -6.66 17.94
CA LYS A 866 -33.45 -7.22 16.82
C LYS A 866 -32.11 -7.86 17.15
N GLU A 867 -31.74 -8.01 18.43
CA GLU A 867 -30.48 -8.65 18.84
C GLU A 867 -30.71 -10.00 19.56
N THR A 868 -31.27 -10.97 18.86
CA THR A 868 -31.21 -12.39 19.28
C THR A 868 -31.11 -13.26 18.02
N ASN A 869 -29.91 -13.39 17.47
CA ASN A 869 -29.45 -14.56 16.68
C ASN A 869 -28.05 -14.28 16.09
N THR A 870 -27.02 -14.44 16.92
CA THR A 870 -25.71 -14.94 16.43
C THR A 870 -25.02 -15.70 17.56
N GLU A 871 -24.70 -16.94 17.25
CA GLU A 871 -24.20 -17.97 18.13
C GLU A 871 -22.79 -17.69 18.66
N ASN A 872 -22.59 -18.19 19.88
CA ASN A 872 -21.37 -18.19 20.67
C ASN A 872 -20.21 -18.97 20.02
N LEU A 873 -19.01 -18.40 20.06
CA LEU A 873 -17.73 -19.11 20.06
C LEU A 873 -17.03 -18.82 21.41
N PRO A 874 -16.56 -19.83 22.17
CA PRO A 874 -16.21 -19.66 23.57
C PRO A 874 -14.80 -19.09 23.76
N ASN A 875 -14.69 -18.09 24.64
CA ASN A 875 -13.42 -17.61 25.17
C ASN A 875 -12.87 -18.59 26.22
N ALA A 876 -11.55 -18.75 26.16
CA ALA A 876 -10.76 -19.53 27.08
C ALA A 876 -10.60 -18.83 28.44
N ASN A 877 -10.45 -19.70 29.44
CA ASN A 877 -9.81 -19.55 30.74
C ASN A 877 -10.68 -19.38 32.00
N GLU A 878 -10.37 -20.31 32.90
CA GLU A 878 -10.62 -20.37 34.34
C GLU A 878 -12.00 -20.87 34.80
N ASN A 879 -12.07 -22.17 35.10
CA ASN A 879 -12.43 -22.57 36.47
C ASN A 879 -11.95 -23.97 36.86
N LYS A 880 -11.59 -24.03 38.15
CA LYS A 880 -11.21 -25.19 38.96
C LYS A 880 -12.25 -26.32 38.90
N MET A 881 -11.72 -27.56 38.91
CA MET A 881 -12.18 -28.72 39.72
C MET A 881 -13.63 -28.72 40.23
N GLU A 882 -14.51 -29.59 39.69
CA GLU A 882 -14.91 -30.90 40.25
C GLU A 882 -16.28 -31.43 39.73
N TYR A 883 -16.27 -32.74 39.44
CA TYR A 883 -17.31 -33.78 39.51
C TYR A 883 -18.74 -33.67 38.91
N SER A 884 -18.95 -34.60 37.95
CA SER A 884 -19.98 -35.67 37.92
C SER A 884 -21.31 -35.52 37.17
N ASN A 885 -21.56 -36.54 36.33
CA ASN A 885 -22.83 -37.26 36.00
C ASN A 885 -24.00 -36.46 35.40
N SER A 886 -24.86 -36.92 34.48
CA SER A 886 -25.08 -38.13 33.67
C SER A 886 -26.45 -37.93 32.95
N ILE A 887 -26.77 -38.73 31.91
CA ILE A 887 -28.13 -39.04 31.36
C ILE A 887 -28.71 -38.01 30.34
N GLN A 888 -28.79 -38.31 29.03
CA GLN A 888 -29.92 -38.96 28.27
C GLN A 888 -31.26 -38.18 28.43
N GLU A 889 -32.12 -37.88 27.44
CA GLU A 889 -32.56 -38.55 26.22
C GLU A 889 -33.54 -37.61 25.44
N LYS A 890 -33.67 -37.79 24.10
CA LYS A 890 -34.90 -37.73 23.26
C LYS A 890 -35.88 -36.52 23.33
N ALA A 891 -36.57 -36.03 22.28
CA ALA A 891 -36.75 -36.42 20.88
C ALA A 891 -37.66 -35.38 20.14
N THR A 892 -37.57 -35.42 18.80
CA THR A 892 -38.67 -35.34 17.79
C THR A 892 -39.28 -34.01 17.30
N LYS A 893 -39.06 -33.75 15.98
CA LYS A 893 -40.03 -33.58 14.84
C LYS A 893 -41.03 -32.39 14.93
N LYS A 894 -41.39 -31.63 13.88
CA LYS A 894 -41.50 -31.88 12.43
C LYS A 894 -41.97 -30.58 11.71
N THR A 895 -41.56 -30.44 10.44
CA THR A 895 -42.30 -29.92 9.24
C THR A 895 -42.75 -28.46 9.11
N GLY A 896 -42.38 -27.85 7.96
CA GLY A 896 -43.19 -26.82 7.28
C GLY A 896 -42.42 -25.85 6.37
N LYS A 897 -42.34 -26.14 5.07
CA LYS A 897 -42.04 -25.20 3.95
C LYS A 897 -43.39 -24.78 3.29
N PRO A 898 -43.47 -23.85 2.30
CA PRO A 898 -42.59 -22.75 1.86
C PRO A 898 -43.35 -21.43 1.50
N GLY A 899 -42.65 -20.35 1.14
CA GLY A 899 -43.25 -19.20 0.46
C GLY A 899 -42.24 -18.14 -0.02
N LYS A 900 -42.13 -17.95 -1.35
CA LYS A 900 -41.25 -17.00 -2.05
C LYS A 900 -41.72 -15.55 -1.89
N GLN A 901 -40.82 -14.61 -1.60
CA GLN A 901 -40.93 -13.21 -2.05
C GLN A 901 -39.57 -12.64 -2.48
N THR A 902 -39.64 -11.95 -3.62
CA THR A 902 -38.63 -11.28 -4.44
C THR A 902 -37.91 -10.16 -3.68
N LYS A 903 -36.57 -10.09 -3.74
CA LYS A 903 -35.78 -8.99 -3.18
C LYS A 903 -35.24 -8.06 -4.26
N GLN A 904 -35.68 -6.80 -4.21
CA GLN A 904 -35.00 -5.63 -4.76
C GLN A 904 -33.60 -5.47 -4.15
N ALA A 905 -32.69 -4.91 -4.93
CA ALA A 905 -31.30 -4.64 -4.56
C ALA A 905 -31.21 -3.87 -3.24
N LYS A 906 -30.47 -4.43 -2.28
CA LYS A 906 -30.05 -3.73 -1.06
C LYS A 906 -29.03 -2.67 -1.44
N VAL A 907 -29.44 -1.41 -1.46
CA VAL A 907 -28.52 -0.30 -1.17
C VAL A 907 -28.24 -0.39 0.33
N GLU A 908 -26.97 -0.44 0.73
CA GLU A 908 -26.57 -0.38 2.14
C GLU A 908 -26.81 1.03 2.72
N THR A 909 -28.07 1.38 2.96
CA THR A 909 -28.46 2.51 3.80
C THR A 909 -28.55 2.03 5.24
N GLY A 910 -27.40 1.72 5.84
CA GLY A 910 -27.27 1.45 7.27
C GLY A 910 -26.51 2.58 7.93
N SER A 911 -27.12 3.75 8.12
CA SER A 911 -26.62 4.78 9.02
C SER A 911 -27.68 4.94 10.09
N LYS A 912 -27.44 4.42 11.31
CA LYS A 912 -28.44 4.45 12.39
C LYS A 912 -27.97 5.20 13.63
N ASN A 913 -26.70 5.62 13.69
CA ASN A 913 -26.23 6.42 14.81
C ASN A 913 -25.20 7.49 14.41
N ILE A 914 -25.08 8.53 15.24
CA ILE A 914 -24.10 9.62 15.07
C ILE A 914 -22.67 9.05 15.01
N ARG A 915 -22.36 8.02 15.80
CA ARG A 915 -21.03 7.37 15.83
C ARG A 915 -20.63 6.75 14.49
N ASP A 916 -21.56 6.15 13.75
CA ASP A 916 -21.34 5.55 12.44
C ASP A 916 -21.19 6.62 11.36
N MET A 917 -21.91 7.74 11.49
CA MET A 917 -21.71 8.90 10.61
C MET A 917 -20.29 9.46 10.78
N PHE A 918 -19.80 9.61 12.01
CA PHE A 918 -18.43 10.05 12.29
C PHE A 918 -17.38 9.03 11.85
N SER A 919 -17.60 7.73 12.07
CA SER A 919 -16.66 6.69 11.63
C SER A 919 -16.53 6.66 10.10
N ARG A 920 -17.62 6.89 9.37
CA ARG A 920 -17.61 7.01 7.89
C ARG A 920 -16.99 8.31 7.41
N ALA A 921 -17.26 9.43 8.07
CA ALA A 921 -16.64 10.71 7.73
C ALA A 921 -15.11 10.67 7.92
N CYS A 922 -14.63 10.02 8.98
CA CYS A 922 -13.20 9.79 9.20
C CYS A 922 -12.60 8.82 8.16
N LYS A 923 -13.32 7.74 7.80
CA LYS A 923 -12.90 6.81 6.74
C LYS A 923 -12.87 7.41 5.33
N LYS A 924 -13.64 8.48 5.06
CA LYS A 924 -13.64 9.17 3.76
C LYS A 924 -12.60 10.29 3.64
N LYS A 925 -11.93 10.67 4.74
CA LYS A 925 -10.91 11.74 4.76
C LYS A 925 -9.53 11.31 5.31
N CYS A 926 -9.34 10.03 5.64
CA CYS A 926 -8.02 9.44 5.82
C CYS A 926 -7.48 8.92 4.49
#